data_AF-A0A7C5ZPY7-F1
#
_entry.id   AF-A0A7C5ZPY7-F1
#
_cell.length_a   1.000
_cell.length_b   1.000
_cell.length_c   1.000
_cell.angle_alpha   90.00
_cell.angle_beta   90.00
_cell.angle_gamma   90.00
#
_symmetry.space_group_name_H-M   'P 1'
#
loop_
_entity.id
_entity.type
_entity.pdbx_description
1 polymer ?
#
loop_
_entity_poly.entity_id
_entity_poly.type
_entity_poly.pdbx_seq_one_letter_code
_entity_poly.pdbx_strand_id
1 'polypeptide(L)'
;MIFIIILLCIFSFRAIAKDMSVGFMIYGDPIPEEALYVFDWLVVDPDSEHTKKVMTTFYLKNRKAKLIAYVSVGEAEPYRDYYKEIPKEWILGKNEVWNSYVVDIRKEEYIKFLLDRVFPRLEAFDGFFLDTLDSHQLFLKNPQDLQKAGENLTKLVKSIRNKYPDKLILLNRGFEIMKDVKGHADAIVAESLFYGISYDKKKMYRKMKPEETEWLMSQLKTAKELGYKVIVIDYVDPKNKKLQIEVAKQIYELGFIPYVSDKYLRTLGISTYKLKPRRILMLYNSKLYKDPSFTVVNRLIQPWLEYIGYVPVIMEVKQALSDDRLNYHMADIYAGIVVDVATYDEGEKLFKWLVDKREEGLKIFFLNTFGFPEESRFLNAFALRNVGALRAGQRYEIVESSFEFFEANPLLENIPMIVPERANYYIKVKAGDKIFYPLAITDWGGYAFVGSFISVSGEFNLFVVEPIKFLSRIFEPMPLIPDTTTENGRRLLIVHIDGDAFFGNADFNPSRNIGEVIRDEIIKRYPIPHTVSIIEGEIAPHGLYPEKSERLETIARSIFALDNVEIASHTFSHPYKWQELESYEVKDREINPNVQYNLPIKGYNFDLRREIFGSIEYINTRLAPEGKRLKVFLWSGDTNPSERAIRMTYEAGVYNVNGGYTWINREEPFWMYISPMGVNKGEYFQIYAPILNENIYTKLWIDYYGFVRIIDTFEFTEKPYRLKPLNIYYHMYSGQKIASLEALKRVYEWTLAQNPNPIYLSEYAQKVLEYRNIALLEDIRDNSLILRGGGTLRTLRVDFLTHIDTDRSKGVVGYRHINNSTYINLDSSGEYRIVFSKEKPRFNLIEANGRVLNFQKGEKSYILQLKANVPLEFTIESQCQLRFEPKPENVNVKAQITTVRYKGNKNARIEAYCKK
;
A
#
# COMPACT_ATOMS: atom_id res chain seq x y z
N MET A 1 17.48 -64.08 -18.86
CA MET A 1 16.46 -63.00 -18.92
C MET A 1 15.81 -62.92 -17.55
N ILE A 2 16.25 -62.21 -16.51
CA ILE A 2 16.89 -60.90 -16.36
C ILE A 2 16.29 -59.84 -17.29
N PHE A 3 15.83 -58.75 -16.67
CA PHE A 3 15.37 -57.46 -17.17
C PHE A 3 13.85 -57.24 -17.32
N ILE A 4 13.40 -56.17 -16.64
CA ILE A 4 12.10 -55.47 -16.74
C ILE A 4 10.97 -55.95 -15.79
N ILE A 5 11.19 -56.01 -14.46
CA ILE A 5 10.10 -55.80 -13.46
C ILE A 5 10.52 -54.89 -12.28
N ILE A 6 11.75 -54.37 -12.23
CA ILE A 6 12.20 -53.51 -11.11
C ILE A 6 12.76 -52.20 -11.67
N LEU A 7 11.92 -51.33 -12.23
CA LEU A 7 12.28 -49.91 -12.46
C LEU A 7 11.08 -49.05 -12.90
N LEU A 8 10.08 -48.79 -12.03
CA LEU A 8 9.11 -47.67 -12.25
C LEU A 8 8.19 -47.36 -11.05
N CYS A 9 8.60 -47.69 -9.83
CA CYS A 9 7.90 -47.26 -8.60
C CYS A 9 8.86 -46.74 -7.53
N ILE A 10 9.91 -46.02 -7.95
CA ILE A 10 10.48 -44.97 -7.10
C ILE A 10 9.61 -43.74 -7.35
N PHE A 11 8.41 -43.72 -6.76
CA PHE A 11 7.80 -42.45 -6.40
C PHE A 11 8.80 -41.78 -5.47
N SER A 12 9.65 -40.94 -6.07
CA SER A 12 10.43 -39.97 -5.34
C SER A 12 9.39 -39.11 -4.63
N PHE A 13 9.10 -39.43 -3.37
CA PHE A 13 8.70 -38.43 -2.41
C PHE A 13 9.87 -37.44 -2.36
N ARG A 14 9.96 -36.55 -3.36
CA ARG A 14 10.50 -35.22 -3.14
C ARG A 14 9.58 -34.69 -2.05
N ALA A 15 10.04 -34.75 -0.81
CA ALA A 15 9.56 -33.88 0.22
C ALA A 15 9.75 -32.47 -0.35
N ILE A 16 8.69 -31.97 -0.99
CA ILE A 16 8.61 -30.61 -1.49
C ILE A 16 8.90 -29.78 -0.25
N ALA A 17 10.05 -29.12 -0.23
CA ALA A 17 10.34 -28.10 0.76
C ALA A 17 9.09 -27.20 0.78
N LYS A 18 8.41 -27.14 1.93
CA LYS A 18 7.15 -26.41 2.08
C LYS A 18 7.33 -25.03 1.43
N ASP A 19 6.51 -24.72 0.43
CA ASP A 19 6.54 -23.48 -0.37
C ASP A 19 6.71 -22.24 0.53
N MET A 20 7.95 -21.79 0.70
CA MET A 20 8.34 -20.76 1.66
C MET A 20 9.32 -19.80 1.00
N SER A 21 9.06 -18.52 1.19
CA SER A 21 9.87 -17.41 0.68
C SER A 21 10.65 -16.79 1.84
N VAL A 22 11.95 -16.59 1.67
CA VAL A 22 12.83 -15.97 2.68
C VAL A 22 13.58 -14.81 2.08
N GLY A 23 13.62 -13.68 2.80
CA GLY A 23 14.31 -12.47 2.39
C GLY A 23 15.31 -12.00 3.44
N PHE A 24 16.36 -11.32 2.99
CA PHE A 24 17.37 -10.72 3.86
C PHE A 24 17.54 -9.25 3.46
N MET A 25 17.06 -8.35 4.33
CA MET A 25 17.15 -6.90 4.19
C MET A 25 17.82 -6.33 5.43
N ILE A 26 19.11 -6.66 5.59
CA ILE A 26 19.91 -6.27 6.75
C ILE A 26 20.46 -4.85 6.55
N TYR A 27 20.92 -4.53 5.33
CA TYR A 27 21.45 -3.20 4.98
C TYR A 27 20.58 -2.43 3.97
N GLY A 28 19.42 -3.01 3.60
CA GLY A 28 18.43 -2.40 2.72
C GLY A 28 17.47 -1.53 3.51
N ASP A 29 17.70 -0.23 3.49
CA ASP A 29 16.92 0.74 4.25
C ASP A 29 16.25 1.76 3.31
N PRO A 30 14.93 1.97 3.39
CA PRO A 30 13.94 1.34 4.25
C PRO A 30 13.52 -0.02 3.71
N ILE A 31 12.93 -0.82 4.58
CA ILE A 31 12.21 -2.03 4.19
C ILE A 31 10.91 -1.60 3.48
N PRO A 32 10.70 -1.93 2.19
CA PRO A 32 9.42 -1.69 1.52
C PRO A 32 8.33 -2.51 2.21
N GLU A 33 7.16 -1.92 2.46
CA GLU A 33 6.05 -2.62 3.12
C GLU A 33 5.63 -3.90 2.38
N GLU A 34 5.78 -3.94 1.06
CA GLU A 34 5.53 -5.12 0.22
C GLU A 34 6.41 -6.32 0.61
N ALA A 35 7.61 -6.08 1.15
CA ALA A 35 8.50 -7.14 1.62
C ALA A 35 7.85 -8.01 2.70
N LEU A 36 6.98 -7.41 3.52
CA LEU A 36 6.23 -8.09 4.58
C LEU A 36 5.19 -9.08 4.07
N TYR A 37 4.86 -8.98 2.77
CA TYR A 37 3.91 -9.86 2.09
C TYR A 37 4.58 -10.74 1.03
N VAL A 38 5.77 -10.36 0.54
CA VAL A 38 6.60 -11.18 -0.36
C VAL A 38 7.16 -12.39 0.39
N PHE A 39 7.68 -12.17 1.60
CA PHE A 39 8.41 -13.17 2.36
C PHE A 39 7.57 -13.78 3.49
N ASP A 40 7.81 -15.06 3.77
CA ASP A 40 7.30 -15.75 4.95
C ASP A 40 8.22 -15.49 6.14
N TRP A 41 9.54 -15.44 5.91
CA TRP A 41 10.56 -15.01 6.88
C TRP A 41 11.37 -13.85 6.30
N LEU A 42 11.51 -12.76 7.06
CA LEU A 42 12.29 -11.59 6.64
C LEU A 42 13.33 -11.29 7.70
N VAL A 43 14.61 -11.44 7.35
CA VAL A 43 15.75 -11.09 8.19
C VAL A 43 16.03 -9.61 8.04
N VAL A 44 16.08 -8.89 9.17
CA VAL A 44 16.22 -7.43 9.23
C VAL A 44 17.22 -7.01 10.30
N ASP A 45 17.78 -5.81 10.16
CA ASP A 45 18.54 -5.20 11.25
C ASP A 45 17.58 -4.72 12.35
N PRO A 46 17.71 -5.21 13.60
CA PRO A 46 16.82 -4.83 14.69
C PRO A 46 16.98 -3.38 15.19
N ASP A 47 18.13 -2.75 14.94
CA ASP A 47 18.42 -1.39 15.41
C ASP A 47 17.98 -0.31 14.40
N SER A 48 17.68 -0.70 13.14
CA SER A 48 17.15 0.20 12.11
C SER A 48 15.84 0.87 12.55
N GLU A 49 15.73 2.19 12.31
CA GLU A 49 14.50 2.96 12.55
C GLU A 49 13.32 2.43 11.73
N HIS A 50 13.57 1.96 10.51
CA HIS A 50 12.53 1.44 9.64
C HIS A 50 11.97 0.10 10.11
N THR A 51 12.81 -0.77 10.68
CA THR A 51 12.36 -2.00 11.36
C THR A 51 11.42 -1.66 12.51
N LYS A 52 11.82 -0.72 13.38
CA LYS A 52 10.99 -0.25 14.51
C LYS A 52 9.67 0.31 14.02
N LYS A 53 9.71 1.16 12.98
CA LYS A 53 8.51 1.75 12.35
C LYS A 53 7.53 0.65 11.91
N VAL A 54 7.97 -0.28 11.06
CA VAL A 54 7.14 -1.38 10.54
C VAL A 54 6.52 -2.23 11.66
N MET A 55 7.25 -2.47 12.75
CA MET A 55 6.73 -3.22 13.90
C MET A 55 5.60 -2.48 14.64
N THR A 56 5.63 -1.14 14.65
CA THR A 56 4.66 -0.29 15.36
C THR A 56 3.52 0.24 14.50
N THR A 57 3.62 0.14 13.17
CA THR A 57 2.63 0.70 12.24
C THR A 57 1.27 0.01 12.36
N PHE A 58 0.26 0.75 12.84
CA PHE A 58 -1.04 0.20 13.23
C PHE A 58 -1.89 -0.41 12.09
N TYR A 59 -1.66 0.00 10.84
CA TYR A 59 -2.41 -0.50 9.67
C TYR A 59 -1.76 -1.71 8.99
N LEU A 60 -0.52 -2.08 9.36
CA LEU A 60 0.16 -3.30 8.89
C LEU A 60 -0.29 -4.53 9.68
N LYS A 61 -1.61 -4.73 9.74
CA LYS A 61 -2.25 -5.85 10.45
C LYS A 61 -2.02 -7.14 9.68
N ASN A 62 -1.84 -8.25 10.39
CA ASN A 62 -1.64 -9.58 9.81
C ASN A 62 -0.51 -9.64 8.77
N ARG A 63 0.63 -8.98 9.05
CA ARG A 63 1.83 -9.15 8.23
C ARG A 63 2.14 -10.64 8.08
N LYS A 64 2.50 -11.05 6.86
CA LYS A 64 2.80 -12.46 6.58
C LYS A 64 4.19 -12.84 7.06
N ALA A 65 5.14 -11.92 6.88
CA ALA A 65 6.51 -12.13 7.28
C ALA A 65 6.66 -12.21 8.79
N LYS A 66 7.26 -13.30 9.26
CA LYS A 66 7.92 -13.36 10.56
C LYS A 66 9.22 -12.55 10.48
N LEU A 67 9.38 -11.59 11.38
CA LEU A 67 10.56 -10.72 11.42
C LEU A 67 11.66 -11.40 12.24
N ILE A 68 12.81 -11.62 11.62
CA ILE A 68 13.95 -12.30 12.22
C ILE A 68 15.07 -11.29 12.43
N ALA A 69 15.54 -11.16 13.66
CA ALA A 69 16.59 -10.20 13.99
C ALA A 69 17.97 -10.71 13.56
N TYR A 70 18.71 -9.91 12.80
CA TYR A 70 20.13 -10.16 12.53
C TYR A 70 20.95 -10.00 13.81
N VAL A 71 21.82 -10.98 14.10
CA VAL A 71 22.75 -10.95 15.23
C VAL A 71 24.11 -11.48 14.76
N SER A 72 25.12 -10.62 14.73
CA SER A 72 26.51 -11.06 14.55
C SER A 72 27.03 -11.66 15.86
N VAL A 73 27.39 -12.95 15.85
CA VAL A 73 27.83 -13.67 17.05
C VAL A 73 29.35 -13.63 17.19
N GLY A 74 30.08 -13.86 16.11
CA GLY A 74 31.55 -13.91 16.10
C GLY A 74 32.23 -12.57 15.84
N GLU A 75 31.47 -11.50 15.54
CA GLU A 75 32.02 -10.18 15.27
C GLU A 75 31.25 -9.07 15.99
N ALA A 76 31.99 -8.10 16.53
CA ALA A 76 31.47 -6.89 17.14
C ALA A 76 31.40 -5.77 16.09
N GLU A 77 30.22 -5.19 15.95
CA GLU A 77 29.91 -4.15 14.97
C GLU A 77 29.90 -2.76 15.64
N PRO A 78 30.74 -1.80 15.19
CA PRO A 78 30.90 -0.52 15.89
C PRO A 78 29.65 0.36 15.97
N TYR A 79 28.67 0.15 15.09
CA TYR A 79 27.43 0.94 15.05
C TYR A 79 26.37 0.45 16.05
N ARG A 80 26.56 -0.70 16.69
CA ARG A 80 25.63 -1.24 17.70
C ARG A 80 25.75 -0.44 19.00
N ASP A 81 24.61 -0.13 19.63
CA ASP A 81 24.60 0.62 20.90
C ASP A 81 25.44 -0.04 22.00
N TYR A 82 25.41 -1.38 22.05
CA TYR A 82 26.10 -2.19 23.05
C TYR A 82 27.60 -2.40 22.74
N TYR A 83 28.11 -1.92 21.61
CA TYR A 83 29.52 -2.08 21.24
C TYR A 83 30.48 -1.50 22.29
N LYS A 84 30.11 -0.38 22.91
CA LYS A 84 30.91 0.30 23.95
C LYS A 84 31.09 -0.52 25.23
N GLU A 85 30.25 -1.53 25.44
CA GLU A 85 30.30 -2.44 26.58
C GLU A 85 31.25 -3.63 26.34
N ILE A 86 31.74 -3.83 25.10
CA ILE A 86 32.62 -4.94 24.73
C ILE A 86 34.07 -4.58 25.09
N PRO A 87 34.69 -5.28 26.06
CA PRO A 87 36.09 -5.05 26.43
C PRO A 87 37.04 -5.39 25.28
N LYS A 88 38.11 -4.60 25.14
CA LYS A 88 39.10 -4.77 24.05
C LYS A 88 39.83 -6.11 24.17
N GLU A 89 39.93 -6.68 25.36
CA GLU A 89 40.57 -7.96 25.63
C GLU A 89 39.77 -9.14 25.08
N TRP A 90 38.55 -8.92 24.60
CA TRP A 90 37.74 -9.93 23.92
C TRP A 90 37.95 -9.91 22.40
N ILE A 91 38.62 -8.91 21.84
CA ILE A 91 38.80 -8.75 20.39
C ILE A 91 40.06 -9.49 19.92
N LEU A 92 39.92 -10.39 18.95
CA LEU A 92 41.03 -11.12 18.31
C LEU A 92 41.69 -10.31 17.19
N GLY A 93 40.93 -9.46 16.50
CA GLY A 93 41.43 -8.64 15.40
C GLY A 93 40.32 -7.92 14.64
N LYS A 94 40.69 -7.23 13.56
CA LYS A 94 39.75 -6.48 12.70
C LYS A 94 39.52 -7.22 11.38
N ASN A 95 38.26 -7.31 10.97
CA ASN A 95 37.87 -7.77 9.64
C ASN A 95 37.74 -6.55 8.71
N GLU A 96 38.77 -6.28 7.91
CA GLU A 96 38.84 -5.10 7.04
C GLU A 96 37.81 -5.11 5.89
N VAL A 97 37.21 -6.27 5.57
CA VAL A 97 36.21 -6.41 4.49
C VAL A 97 34.83 -5.89 4.92
N TRP A 98 34.51 -6.03 6.21
CA TRP A 98 33.21 -5.68 6.79
C TRP A 98 33.30 -4.56 7.84
N ASN A 99 34.51 -4.08 8.13
CA ASN A 99 34.78 -3.04 9.12
C ASN A 99 34.23 -3.38 10.52
N SER A 100 34.34 -4.65 10.89
CA SER A 100 33.92 -5.24 12.15
C SER A 100 35.13 -5.81 12.90
N TYR A 101 34.94 -6.16 14.18
CA TYR A 101 35.99 -6.71 15.04
C TYR A 101 35.69 -8.16 15.40
N VAL A 102 36.57 -9.10 15.06
CA VAL A 102 36.37 -10.52 15.40
C VAL A 102 36.56 -10.71 16.89
N VAL A 103 35.57 -11.32 17.55
CA VAL A 103 35.54 -11.52 19.01
C VAL A 103 35.94 -12.96 19.36
N ASP A 104 36.60 -13.13 20.50
CA ASP A 104 37.02 -14.42 21.04
C ASP A 104 35.85 -15.16 21.69
N ILE A 105 35.16 -15.98 20.90
CA ILE A 105 34.04 -16.83 21.34
C ILE A 105 34.44 -17.92 22.36
N ARG A 106 35.73 -18.12 22.64
CA ARG A 106 36.19 -19.03 23.71
C ARG A 106 35.95 -18.46 25.11
N LYS A 107 35.72 -17.14 25.23
CA LYS A 107 35.47 -16.45 26.51
C LYS A 107 34.02 -16.64 26.95
N GLU A 108 33.82 -17.24 28.13
CA GLU A 108 32.48 -17.48 28.66
C GLU A 108 31.76 -16.17 29.00
N GLU A 109 32.50 -15.14 29.39
CA GLU A 109 31.98 -13.80 29.69
C GLU A 109 31.32 -13.17 28.47
N TYR A 110 31.87 -13.41 27.27
CA TYR A 110 31.28 -12.92 26.02
C TYR A 110 29.99 -13.69 25.66
N ILE A 111 29.98 -15.01 25.82
CA ILE A 111 28.76 -15.81 25.63
C ILE A 111 27.65 -15.35 26.59
N LYS A 112 28.01 -15.07 27.84
CA LYS A 112 27.08 -14.51 28.84
C LYS A 112 26.60 -13.12 28.44
N PHE A 113 27.48 -12.25 27.96
CA PHE A 113 27.12 -10.94 27.45
C PHE A 113 26.06 -11.02 26.33
N LEU A 114 26.22 -11.92 25.35
CA LEU A 114 25.21 -12.12 24.31
C LEU A 114 23.84 -12.51 24.91
N LEU A 115 23.81 -13.48 25.83
CA LEU A 115 22.59 -14.01 26.44
C LEU A 115 21.87 -13.03 27.38
N ASP A 116 22.63 -12.19 28.08
CA ASP A 116 22.13 -11.30 29.13
C ASP A 116 21.88 -9.87 28.63
N ARG A 117 22.57 -9.43 27.56
CA ARG A 117 22.48 -8.05 27.04
C ARG A 117 21.89 -7.95 25.64
N VAL A 118 22.28 -8.84 24.72
CA VAL A 118 21.89 -8.74 23.31
C VAL A 118 20.53 -9.37 23.07
N PHE A 119 20.38 -10.68 23.31
CA PHE A 119 19.11 -11.39 23.00
C PHE A 119 17.87 -10.85 23.73
N PRO A 120 17.93 -10.42 25.02
CA PRO A 120 16.75 -9.87 25.69
C PRO A 120 16.16 -8.63 25.00
N ARG A 121 16.98 -7.82 24.32
CA ARG A 121 16.51 -6.65 23.55
C ARG A 121 15.72 -7.03 22.30
N LEU A 122 15.83 -8.28 21.86
CA LEU A 122 15.28 -8.79 20.60
C LEU A 122 14.02 -9.64 20.81
N GLU A 123 13.45 -9.66 22.02
CA GLU A 123 12.31 -10.51 22.38
C GLU A 123 11.06 -10.23 21.52
N ALA A 124 10.90 -9.00 21.02
CA ALA A 124 9.79 -8.62 20.14
C ALA A 124 9.85 -9.24 18.73
N PHE A 125 11.00 -9.79 18.31
CA PHE A 125 11.16 -10.45 17.01
C PHE A 125 10.66 -11.88 17.03
N ASP A 126 10.29 -12.43 15.87
CA ASP A 126 9.80 -13.81 15.72
C ASP A 126 10.95 -14.85 15.72
N GLY A 127 12.20 -14.39 15.59
CA GLY A 127 13.38 -15.24 15.59
C GLY A 127 14.70 -14.49 15.53
N PHE A 128 15.78 -15.25 15.48
CA PHE A 128 17.17 -14.77 15.41
C PHE A 128 17.90 -15.43 14.24
N PHE A 129 18.65 -14.63 13.50
CA PHE A 129 19.61 -15.07 12.50
C PHE A 129 21.02 -14.83 13.02
N LEU A 130 21.72 -15.92 13.32
CA LEU A 130 23.04 -15.91 13.94
C LEU A 130 24.11 -15.94 12.85
N ASP A 131 24.78 -14.82 12.68
CA ASP A 131 25.83 -14.64 11.68
C ASP A 131 27.23 -14.77 12.30
N THR A 132 28.25 -14.85 11.44
CA THR A 132 29.69 -14.86 11.77
C THR A 132 30.13 -15.99 12.70
N LEU A 133 29.44 -17.14 12.64
CA LEU A 133 29.75 -18.33 13.44
C LEU A 133 31.13 -18.94 13.13
N ASP A 134 31.69 -18.64 11.96
CA ASP A 134 32.98 -19.12 11.47
C ASP A 134 34.11 -18.05 11.51
N SER A 135 33.82 -16.78 11.84
CA SER A 135 34.81 -15.69 11.80
C SER A 135 36.03 -15.91 12.71
N HIS A 136 35.87 -16.62 13.82
CA HIS A 136 36.95 -16.97 14.73
C HIS A 136 38.07 -17.79 14.06
N GLN A 137 37.75 -18.54 13.00
CA GLN A 137 38.71 -19.34 12.22
C GLN A 137 39.70 -18.47 11.43
N LEU A 138 39.44 -17.17 11.28
CA LEU A 138 40.40 -16.23 10.68
C LEU A 138 41.67 -16.09 11.53
N PHE A 139 41.52 -16.07 12.85
CA PHE A 139 42.61 -15.83 13.81
C PHE A 139 43.00 -17.09 14.61
N LEU A 140 42.06 -18.01 14.86
CA LEU A 140 42.32 -19.26 15.55
C LEU A 140 42.62 -20.37 14.53
N LYS A 141 43.80 -20.99 14.63
CA LYS A 141 44.23 -22.11 13.75
C LYS A 141 44.50 -23.41 14.49
N ASN A 142 44.66 -23.36 15.82
CA ASN A 142 44.92 -24.53 16.65
C ASN A 142 43.62 -25.36 16.82
N PRO A 143 43.65 -26.68 16.57
CA PRO A 143 42.48 -27.55 16.71
C PRO A 143 41.79 -27.47 18.07
N GLN A 144 42.53 -27.33 19.18
CA GLN A 144 41.95 -27.25 20.53
C GLN A 144 41.13 -25.96 20.73
N ASP A 145 41.62 -24.86 20.17
CA ASP A 145 40.94 -23.56 20.24
C ASP A 145 39.66 -23.54 19.40
N LEU A 146 39.71 -24.17 18.22
CA LEU A 146 38.54 -24.35 17.35
C LEU A 146 37.50 -25.27 17.98
N GLN A 147 37.92 -26.34 18.64
CA GLN A 147 37.01 -27.23 19.38
C GLN A 147 36.31 -26.48 20.51
N LYS A 148 37.05 -25.73 21.34
CA LYS A 148 36.49 -24.95 22.45
C LYS A 148 35.52 -23.87 21.95
N ALA A 149 35.86 -23.21 20.85
CA ALA A 149 34.97 -22.30 20.15
C ALA A 149 33.64 -22.98 19.74
N GLY A 150 33.71 -24.16 19.10
CA GLY A 150 32.53 -24.93 18.70
C GLY A 150 31.66 -25.39 19.88
N GLU A 151 32.27 -25.83 20.98
CA GLU A 151 31.58 -26.20 22.22
C GLU A 151 30.81 -25.00 22.81
N ASN A 152 31.43 -23.83 22.86
CA ASN A 152 30.79 -22.60 23.33
C ASN A 152 29.65 -22.12 22.42
N LEU A 153 29.82 -22.19 21.10
CA LEU A 153 28.75 -21.87 20.15
C LEU A 153 27.57 -22.84 20.30
N THR A 154 27.85 -24.14 20.47
CA THR A 154 26.83 -25.15 20.73
C THR A 154 26.06 -24.84 22.01
N LYS A 155 26.78 -24.48 23.09
CA LYS A 155 26.17 -24.07 24.36
C LYS A 155 25.32 -22.81 24.21
N LEU A 156 25.78 -21.83 23.44
CA LEU A 156 25.03 -20.61 23.13
C LEU A 156 23.71 -20.94 22.43
N VAL A 157 23.74 -21.68 21.32
CA VAL A 157 22.52 -22.04 20.55
C VAL A 157 21.52 -22.81 21.42
N LYS A 158 21.98 -23.79 22.20
CA LYS A 158 21.12 -24.54 23.13
C LYS A 158 20.52 -23.63 24.21
N SER A 159 21.30 -22.68 24.73
CA SER A 159 20.82 -21.72 25.74
C SER A 159 19.78 -20.76 25.16
N ILE A 160 19.97 -20.29 23.92
CA ILE A 160 18.99 -19.46 23.20
C ILE A 160 17.69 -20.25 23.03
N ARG A 161 17.75 -21.50 22.52
CA ARG A 161 16.55 -22.34 22.37
C ARG A 161 15.81 -22.56 23.69
N ASN A 162 16.55 -22.84 24.77
CA ASN A 162 15.94 -23.07 26.08
C ASN A 162 15.26 -21.81 26.63
N LYS A 163 15.86 -20.63 26.43
CA LYS A 163 15.30 -19.34 26.88
C LYS A 163 14.14 -18.88 25.97
N TYR A 164 14.19 -19.22 24.69
CA TYR A 164 13.26 -18.77 23.66
C TYR A 164 12.71 -19.95 22.83
N PRO A 165 11.88 -20.83 23.42
CA PRO A 165 11.44 -22.08 22.78
C PRO A 165 10.66 -21.87 21.48
N ASP A 166 9.86 -20.79 21.40
CA ASP A 166 8.97 -20.51 20.26
C ASP A 166 9.62 -19.67 19.15
N LYS A 167 10.84 -19.18 19.35
CA LYS A 167 11.53 -18.32 18.38
C LYS A 167 12.20 -19.15 17.29
N LEU A 168 12.23 -18.62 16.07
CA LEU A 168 13.02 -19.22 14.99
C LEU A 168 14.51 -18.97 15.23
N ILE A 169 15.36 -19.97 14.98
CA ILE A 169 16.82 -19.84 15.07
C ILE A 169 17.43 -20.28 13.74
N LEU A 170 17.99 -19.32 13.02
CA LEU A 170 18.67 -19.52 11.74
C LEU A 170 20.17 -19.36 11.97
N LEU A 171 20.97 -20.28 11.46
CA LEU A 171 22.44 -20.22 11.56
C LEU A 171 23.03 -19.90 10.19
N ASN A 172 23.84 -18.84 10.07
CA ASN A 172 24.67 -18.66 8.88
C ASN A 172 25.86 -19.61 8.96
N ARG A 173 25.91 -20.59 8.05
CA ARG A 173 26.87 -21.69 8.06
C ARG A 173 26.83 -22.44 9.40
N GLY A 174 27.92 -22.41 10.18
CA GLY A 174 28.05 -23.17 11.42
C GLY A 174 28.06 -24.68 11.20
N PHE A 175 28.63 -25.15 10.09
CA PHE A 175 28.64 -26.56 9.71
C PHE A 175 29.38 -27.45 10.72
N GLU A 176 30.28 -26.87 11.51
CA GLU A 176 31.04 -27.54 12.56
C GLU A 176 30.15 -27.95 13.73
N ILE A 177 29.11 -27.16 14.04
CA ILE A 177 28.21 -27.38 15.18
C ILE A 177 26.84 -27.95 14.78
N MET A 178 26.51 -27.98 13.49
CA MET A 178 25.16 -28.32 13.00
C MET A 178 24.66 -29.70 13.47
N LYS A 179 25.56 -30.65 13.74
CA LYS A 179 25.20 -31.97 14.29
C LYS A 179 24.81 -31.88 15.76
N ASP A 180 25.54 -31.08 16.54
CA ASP A 180 25.37 -30.98 17.99
C ASP A 180 24.19 -30.11 18.41
N VAL A 181 23.75 -29.21 17.54
CA VAL A 181 22.59 -28.31 17.75
C VAL A 181 21.33 -28.79 17.03
N LYS A 182 21.31 -30.04 16.53
CA LYS A 182 20.11 -30.64 15.93
C LYS A 182 18.92 -30.54 16.90
N GLY A 183 17.78 -30.12 16.36
CA GLY A 183 16.56 -29.87 17.15
C GLY A 183 16.56 -28.58 17.97
N HIS A 184 17.67 -27.82 17.96
CA HIS A 184 17.76 -26.53 18.65
C HIS A 184 17.80 -25.35 17.66
N ALA A 185 18.16 -25.57 16.39
CA ALA A 185 18.03 -24.59 15.32
C ALA A 185 17.03 -25.05 14.23
N ASP A 186 16.40 -24.11 13.53
CA ASP A 186 15.34 -24.36 12.55
C ASP A 186 15.86 -24.40 11.11
N ALA A 187 16.90 -23.62 10.81
CA ALA A 187 17.46 -23.55 9.46
C ALA A 187 18.95 -23.24 9.43
N ILE A 188 19.58 -23.67 8.34
CA ILE A 188 20.95 -23.32 7.96
C ILE A 188 20.88 -22.42 6.72
N VAL A 189 21.61 -21.31 6.78
CA VAL A 189 21.80 -20.35 5.68
C VAL A 189 23.22 -20.53 5.15
N ALA A 190 23.41 -20.40 3.84
CA ALA A 190 24.74 -20.49 3.23
C ALA A 190 24.93 -19.45 2.12
N GLU A 191 26.16 -18.91 2.05
CA GLU A 191 26.57 -17.89 1.08
C GLU A 191 27.97 -18.26 0.53
N SER A 192 28.16 -18.52 -0.76
CA SER A 192 27.20 -18.62 -1.87
C SER A 192 27.44 -19.89 -2.68
N LEU A 193 26.44 -20.36 -3.42
CA LEU A 193 26.48 -21.67 -4.10
C LEU A 193 26.94 -21.57 -5.56
N PHE A 194 26.32 -20.72 -6.38
CA PHE A 194 26.64 -20.59 -7.80
C PHE A 194 27.27 -19.24 -8.14
N TYR A 195 26.76 -18.16 -7.54
CA TYR A 195 27.24 -16.80 -7.73
C TYR A 195 27.45 -16.13 -6.38
N GLY A 196 28.65 -15.63 -6.16
CA GLY A 196 29.05 -14.95 -4.94
C GLY A 196 29.79 -13.66 -5.23
N ILE A 197 30.48 -13.16 -4.21
CA ILE A 197 31.34 -11.98 -4.32
C ILE A 197 32.81 -12.34 -4.05
N SER A 198 33.72 -11.53 -4.57
CA SER A 198 35.14 -11.61 -4.19
C SER A 198 35.33 -11.11 -2.75
N TYR A 199 36.23 -11.76 -2.01
CA TYR A 199 36.63 -11.37 -0.65
C TYR A 199 37.70 -10.28 -0.66
N ASP A 200 37.54 -9.29 -1.55
CA ASP A 200 38.36 -8.09 -1.63
C ASP A 200 37.50 -6.85 -1.33
N LYS A 201 38.13 -5.67 -1.17
CA LYS A 201 37.40 -4.42 -0.90
C LYS A 201 36.39 -4.03 -1.99
N LYS A 202 36.53 -4.52 -3.23
CA LYS A 202 35.66 -4.19 -4.36
C LYS A 202 34.40 -5.07 -4.40
N LYS A 203 34.39 -6.23 -3.75
CA LYS A 203 33.25 -7.17 -3.67
C LYS A 203 32.65 -7.40 -5.07
N MET A 204 33.48 -7.85 -6.01
CA MET A 204 33.05 -8.05 -7.40
C MET A 204 32.21 -9.33 -7.50
N TYR A 205 31.14 -9.28 -8.27
CA TYR A 205 30.34 -10.48 -8.57
C TYR A 205 31.21 -11.51 -9.30
N ARG A 206 31.15 -12.77 -8.84
CA ARG A 206 31.89 -13.89 -9.44
C ARG A 206 31.04 -15.15 -9.47
N LYS A 207 31.29 -15.99 -10.48
CA LYS A 207 30.81 -17.37 -10.46
C LYS A 207 31.68 -18.19 -9.52
N MET A 208 31.05 -19.06 -8.73
CA MET A 208 31.75 -19.97 -7.82
C MET A 208 32.50 -21.05 -8.61
N LYS A 209 33.65 -21.50 -8.10
CA LYS A 209 34.40 -22.60 -8.72
C LYS A 209 33.70 -23.94 -8.46
N PRO A 210 33.81 -24.93 -9.36
CA PRO A 210 33.19 -26.23 -9.18
C PRO A 210 33.51 -26.88 -7.83
N GLU A 211 34.76 -26.77 -7.35
CA GLU A 211 35.18 -27.36 -6.07
C GLU A 211 34.53 -26.67 -4.87
N GLU A 212 34.35 -25.34 -4.92
CA GLU A 212 33.65 -24.57 -3.88
C GLU A 212 32.16 -24.97 -3.83
N THR A 213 31.53 -25.09 -5.00
CA THR A 213 30.12 -25.51 -5.13
C THR A 213 29.94 -26.94 -4.64
N GLU A 214 30.80 -27.89 -5.03
CA GLU A 214 30.73 -29.29 -4.59
C GLU A 214 30.90 -29.43 -3.08
N TRP A 215 31.87 -28.72 -2.49
CA TRP A 215 32.07 -28.69 -1.05
C TRP A 215 30.82 -28.17 -0.34
N LEU A 216 30.30 -27.02 -0.75
CA LEU A 216 29.12 -26.44 -0.10
C LEU A 216 27.89 -27.33 -0.25
N MET A 217 27.69 -27.92 -1.44
CA MET A 217 26.61 -28.89 -1.68
C MET A 217 26.67 -30.08 -0.71
N SER A 218 27.85 -30.58 -0.37
CA SER A 218 27.99 -31.68 0.60
C SER A 218 27.50 -31.28 2.00
N GLN A 219 27.82 -30.06 2.44
CA GLN A 219 27.37 -29.53 3.73
C GLN A 219 25.86 -29.29 3.74
N LEU A 220 25.32 -28.68 2.67
CA LEU A 220 23.89 -28.41 2.54
C LEU A 220 23.04 -29.68 2.50
N LYS A 221 23.51 -30.74 1.82
CA LYS A 221 22.85 -32.05 1.86
C LYS A 221 22.84 -32.63 3.27
N THR A 222 23.98 -32.57 3.97
CA THR A 222 24.07 -33.03 5.37
C THR A 222 23.10 -32.26 6.26
N ALA A 223 23.02 -30.93 6.13
CA ALA A 223 22.06 -30.13 6.90
C ALA A 223 20.60 -30.56 6.64
N LYS A 224 20.25 -30.83 5.38
CA LYS A 224 18.92 -31.32 5.01
C LYS A 224 18.62 -32.70 5.61
N GLU A 225 19.58 -33.62 5.60
CA GLU A 225 19.46 -34.95 6.23
C GLU A 225 19.27 -34.86 7.75
N LEU A 226 19.87 -33.84 8.39
CA LEU A 226 19.67 -33.56 9.81
C LEU A 226 18.29 -32.95 10.12
N GLY A 227 17.52 -32.56 9.09
CA GLY A 227 16.15 -32.04 9.22
C GLY A 227 16.04 -30.51 9.20
N TYR A 228 17.13 -29.79 8.94
CA TYR A 228 17.09 -28.33 8.82
C TYR A 228 16.39 -27.89 7.54
N LYS A 229 15.73 -26.73 7.59
CA LYS A 229 15.49 -25.97 6.35
C LYS A 229 16.81 -25.41 5.86
N VAL A 230 17.05 -25.47 4.56
CA VAL A 230 18.30 -24.98 3.97
C VAL A 230 17.99 -23.81 3.07
N ILE A 231 18.60 -22.67 3.36
CA ILE A 231 18.44 -21.40 2.64
C ILE A 231 19.79 -21.06 1.99
N VAL A 232 19.77 -20.65 0.73
CA VAL A 232 20.99 -20.30 -0.02
C VAL A 232 20.88 -18.88 -0.51
N ILE A 233 21.89 -18.07 -0.17
CA ILE A 233 22.02 -16.69 -0.63
C ILE A 233 23.08 -16.61 -1.74
N ASP A 234 22.65 -16.20 -2.92
CA ASP A 234 23.52 -15.95 -4.06
C ASP A 234 23.48 -14.47 -4.47
N TYR A 235 24.62 -13.98 -4.95
CA TYR A 235 24.83 -12.58 -5.27
C TYR A 235 24.93 -12.38 -6.78
N VAL A 236 23.95 -11.68 -7.35
CA VAL A 236 23.88 -11.38 -8.79
C VAL A 236 23.57 -9.91 -8.97
N ASP A 237 24.25 -9.28 -9.93
CA ASP A 237 24.01 -7.89 -10.30
C ASP A 237 22.52 -7.67 -10.62
N PRO A 238 21.85 -6.71 -9.96
CA PRO A 238 20.42 -6.46 -10.18
C PRO A 238 20.08 -6.06 -11.62
N LYS A 239 21.04 -5.54 -12.40
CA LYS A 239 20.86 -5.28 -13.84
C LYS A 239 20.62 -6.56 -14.65
N ASN A 240 20.98 -7.74 -14.12
CA ASN A 240 20.76 -9.03 -14.78
C ASN A 240 19.61 -9.82 -14.13
N LYS A 241 18.38 -9.31 -14.27
CA LYS A 241 17.18 -9.93 -13.69
C LYS A 241 16.92 -11.35 -14.18
N LYS A 242 17.26 -11.66 -15.44
CA LYS A 242 17.12 -13.01 -16.01
C LYS A 242 17.99 -14.00 -15.25
N LEU A 243 19.27 -13.66 -15.04
CA LEU A 243 20.19 -14.50 -14.28
C LEU A 243 19.75 -14.67 -12.82
N GLN A 244 19.22 -13.62 -12.17
CA GLN A 244 18.67 -13.76 -10.81
C GLN A 244 17.56 -14.84 -10.75
N ILE A 245 16.64 -14.84 -11.71
CA ILE A 245 15.55 -15.83 -11.79
C ILE A 245 16.10 -17.23 -12.06
N GLU A 246 17.05 -17.36 -12.99
CA GLU A 246 17.67 -18.65 -13.34
C GLU A 246 18.40 -19.27 -12.15
N VAL A 247 19.19 -18.49 -11.41
CA VAL A 247 19.91 -18.95 -10.22
C VAL A 247 18.93 -19.35 -9.11
N ALA A 248 17.88 -18.55 -8.87
CA ALA A 248 16.86 -18.88 -7.89
C ALA A 248 16.14 -20.21 -8.23
N LYS A 249 15.84 -20.44 -9.52
CA LYS A 249 15.27 -21.71 -10.00
C LYS A 249 16.22 -22.88 -9.77
N GLN A 250 17.50 -22.73 -10.13
CA GLN A 250 18.51 -23.80 -9.95
C GLN A 250 18.64 -24.21 -8.48
N ILE A 251 18.72 -23.24 -7.57
CA ILE A 251 18.77 -23.49 -6.12
C ILE A 251 17.49 -24.21 -5.64
N TYR A 252 16.32 -23.77 -6.11
CA TYR A 252 15.04 -24.38 -5.77
C TYR A 252 14.94 -25.84 -6.25
N GLU A 253 15.42 -26.14 -7.45
CA GLU A 253 15.41 -27.49 -8.03
C GLU A 253 16.29 -28.49 -7.25
N LEU A 254 17.34 -28.00 -6.59
CA LEU A 254 18.15 -28.77 -5.63
C LEU A 254 17.42 -29.03 -4.30
N GLY A 255 16.25 -28.43 -4.12
CA GLY A 255 15.39 -28.56 -2.95
C GLY A 255 15.85 -27.71 -1.77
N PHE A 256 16.47 -26.56 -2.05
CA PHE A 256 16.81 -25.51 -1.09
C PHE A 256 15.90 -24.28 -1.29
N ILE A 257 15.86 -23.39 -0.31
CA ILE A 257 15.11 -22.13 -0.41
C ILE A 257 16.05 -21.06 -0.99
N PRO A 258 15.78 -20.53 -2.19
CA PRO A 258 16.62 -19.50 -2.79
C PRO A 258 16.40 -18.13 -2.16
N TYR A 259 17.45 -17.33 -2.10
CA TYR A 259 17.38 -15.88 -2.03
C TYR A 259 18.51 -15.28 -2.87
N VAL A 260 18.17 -14.64 -3.98
CA VAL A 260 19.16 -14.05 -4.89
C VAL A 260 19.00 -12.54 -4.88
N SER A 261 20.02 -11.82 -4.42
CA SER A 261 19.99 -10.36 -4.25
C SER A 261 21.31 -9.71 -4.66
N ASP A 262 21.40 -8.39 -4.53
CA ASP A 262 22.63 -7.64 -4.76
C ASP A 262 23.64 -7.82 -3.61
N LYS A 263 24.91 -7.48 -3.85
CA LYS A 263 26.01 -7.66 -2.89
C LYS A 263 25.88 -6.88 -1.58
N TYR A 264 24.97 -5.91 -1.51
CA TYR A 264 24.69 -5.12 -0.31
C TYR A 264 23.39 -5.53 0.38
N LEU A 265 22.63 -6.50 -0.17
CA LEU A 265 21.31 -6.89 0.35
C LEU A 265 20.38 -5.68 0.49
N ARG A 266 20.45 -4.76 -0.48
CA ARG A 266 19.66 -3.52 -0.55
C ARG A 266 18.44 -3.66 -1.43
N THR A 267 18.52 -4.49 -2.46
CA THR A 267 17.36 -4.79 -3.28
C THR A 267 16.49 -5.86 -2.63
N LEU A 268 15.21 -5.90 -3.03
CA LEU A 268 14.26 -6.89 -2.52
C LEU A 268 14.68 -8.33 -2.87
N GLY A 269 15.42 -8.51 -3.97
CA GLY A 269 15.88 -9.82 -4.43
C GLY A 269 14.76 -10.72 -4.96
N ILE A 270 15.09 -11.99 -5.17
CA ILE A 270 14.19 -13.04 -5.65
C ILE A 270 14.33 -14.28 -4.76
N SER A 271 13.20 -14.76 -4.23
CA SER A 271 13.12 -16.07 -3.55
C SER A 271 12.24 -17.01 -4.38
N THR A 272 11.37 -17.81 -3.75
CA THR A 272 10.35 -18.60 -4.48
C THR A 272 9.37 -17.71 -5.25
N TYR A 273 9.26 -16.45 -4.84
CA TYR A 273 8.46 -15.43 -5.50
C TYR A 273 9.32 -14.26 -5.95
N LYS A 274 8.90 -13.66 -7.07
CA LYS A 274 9.39 -12.38 -7.57
C LYS A 274 8.27 -11.35 -7.44
N LEU A 275 8.56 -10.17 -6.90
CA LEU A 275 7.61 -9.06 -6.90
C LEU A 275 7.40 -8.56 -8.34
N LYS A 276 6.14 -8.33 -8.72
CA LYS A 276 5.77 -7.52 -9.89
C LYS A 276 5.60 -6.07 -9.40
N PRO A 277 6.53 -5.15 -9.72
CA PRO A 277 6.53 -3.78 -9.20
C PRO A 277 5.23 -3.04 -9.51
N ARG A 278 4.57 -2.49 -8.48
CA ARG A 278 3.37 -1.66 -8.64
C ARG A 278 3.63 -0.18 -8.41
N ARG A 279 4.82 0.22 -7.94
CA ARG A 279 5.05 1.64 -7.66
C ARG A 279 5.36 2.43 -8.91
N ILE A 280 4.77 3.63 -9.02
CA ILE A 280 5.14 4.64 -10.02
C ILE A 280 5.61 5.87 -9.27
N LEU A 281 6.85 6.29 -9.49
CA LEU A 281 7.40 7.50 -8.90
C LEU A 281 6.89 8.71 -9.68
N MET A 282 6.34 9.71 -9.00
CA MET A 282 5.78 10.90 -9.63
C MET A 282 6.51 12.12 -9.10
N LEU A 283 7.32 12.73 -9.96
CA LEU A 283 8.20 13.83 -9.61
C LEU A 283 7.49 15.16 -9.85
N TYR A 284 7.55 16.03 -8.85
CA TYR A 284 7.13 17.42 -8.94
C TYR A 284 8.23 18.37 -8.47
N ASN A 285 8.13 19.64 -8.87
CA ASN A 285 9.04 20.69 -8.46
C ASN A 285 8.39 21.58 -7.39
N SER A 286 8.98 21.63 -6.19
CA SER A 286 8.48 22.42 -5.06
C SER A 286 8.46 23.93 -5.31
N LYS A 287 9.20 24.43 -6.30
CA LYS A 287 9.14 25.83 -6.74
C LYS A 287 7.84 26.18 -7.46
N LEU A 288 7.19 25.19 -8.08
CA LEU A 288 5.90 25.37 -8.77
C LEU A 288 4.74 25.13 -7.82
N TYR A 289 4.83 24.06 -7.03
CA TYR A 289 3.81 23.65 -6.09
C TYR A 289 4.44 23.47 -4.71
N LYS A 290 4.06 24.32 -3.76
CA LYS A 290 4.55 24.19 -2.37
C LYS A 290 4.12 22.89 -1.71
N ASP A 291 2.97 22.35 -2.13
CA ASP A 291 2.39 21.15 -1.57
C ASP A 291 2.02 20.13 -2.66
N PRO A 292 2.33 18.82 -2.46
CA PRO A 292 2.04 17.78 -3.43
C PRO A 292 0.54 17.63 -3.78
N SER A 293 -0.39 18.00 -2.90
CA SER A 293 -1.85 17.87 -3.12
C SER A 293 -2.38 18.75 -4.27
N PHE A 294 -1.66 19.83 -4.60
CA PHE A 294 -2.06 20.75 -5.67
C PHE A 294 -1.38 20.45 -7.01
N THR A 295 -0.45 19.50 -7.05
CA THR A 295 0.29 19.16 -8.26
C THR A 295 -0.60 18.52 -9.32
N VAL A 296 -0.26 18.73 -10.60
CA VAL A 296 -0.92 18.04 -11.73
C VAL A 296 -0.77 16.52 -11.60
N VAL A 297 0.39 16.05 -11.13
CA VAL A 297 0.65 14.64 -10.91
C VAL A 297 -0.33 14.05 -9.87
N ASN A 298 -0.58 14.70 -8.73
CA ASN A 298 -1.60 14.23 -7.78
C ASN A 298 -3.01 14.31 -8.35
N ARG A 299 -3.39 15.46 -8.91
CA ARG A 299 -4.79 15.74 -9.25
C ARG A 299 -5.26 15.06 -10.54
N LEU A 300 -4.38 14.96 -11.54
CA LEU A 300 -4.76 14.62 -12.91
C LEU A 300 -4.08 13.35 -13.45
N ILE A 301 -3.13 12.74 -12.73
CA ILE A 301 -2.45 11.50 -13.16
C ILE A 301 -2.67 10.35 -12.18
N GLN A 302 -2.49 10.59 -10.87
CA GLN A 302 -2.60 9.57 -9.83
C GLN A 302 -3.91 8.76 -9.85
N PRO A 303 -5.12 9.35 -10.02
CA PRO A 303 -6.37 8.59 -9.97
C PRO A 303 -6.44 7.47 -11.01
N TRP A 304 -5.86 7.73 -12.19
CA TRP A 304 -5.91 6.84 -13.33
C TRP A 304 -4.86 5.73 -13.24
N LEU A 305 -3.69 6.04 -12.68
CA LEU A 305 -2.68 5.04 -12.32
C LEU A 305 -3.20 4.08 -11.24
N GLU A 306 -3.88 4.63 -10.23
CA GLU A 306 -4.58 3.85 -9.20
C GLU A 306 -5.63 2.93 -9.85
N TYR A 307 -6.43 3.45 -10.79
CA TYR A 307 -7.43 2.63 -11.48
C TYR A 307 -6.82 1.42 -12.18
N ILE A 308 -5.73 1.58 -12.94
CA ILE A 308 -5.08 0.47 -13.67
C ILE A 308 -4.19 -0.43 -12.78
N GLY A 309 -4.18 -0.20 -11.47
CA GLY A 309 -3.58 -1.08 -10.47
C GLY A 309 -2.20 -0.67 -9.95
N TYR A 310 -1.68 0.51 -10.32
CA TYR A 310 -0.41 1.04 -9.80
C TYR A 310 -0.58 1.76 -8.46
N VAL A 311 0.52 1.90 -7.74
CA VAL A 311 0.65 2.62 -6.46
C VAL A 311 1.52 3.84 -6.70
N PRO A 312 0.90 5.02 -6.86
CA PRO A 312 1.70 6.19 -7.12
C PRO A 312 2.36 6.72 -5.84
N VAL A 313 3.61 7.15 -6.00
CA VAL A 313 4.45 7.72 -4.94
C VAL A 313 4.92 9.09 -5.40
N ILE A 314 4.37 10.14 -4.79
CA ILE A 314 4.72 11.52 -5.15
C ILE A 314 5.93 11.96 -4.33
N MET A 315 6.93 12.48 -5.02
CA MET A 315 8.16 12.97 -4.39
C MET A 315 8.65 14.24 -5.07
N GLU A 316 9.25 15.11 -4.28
CA GLU A 316 9.89 16.32 -4.78
C GLU A 316 11.18 15.95 -5.53
N VAL A 317 11.44 16.58 -6.68
CA VAL A 317 12.54 16.20 -7.58
C VAL A 317 13.93 16.31 -6.95
N LYS A 318 14.20 17.36 -6.17
CA LYS A 318 15.47 17.53 -5.45
C LYS A 318 15.64 16.44 -4.39
N GLN A 319 14.57 16.12 -3.66
CA GLN A 319 14.56 14.99 -2.71
C GLN A 319 14.92 13.69 -3.43
N ALA A 320 14.23 13.38 -4.53
CA ALA A 320 14.45 12.16 -5.30
C ALA A 320 15.89 12.01 -5.81
N LEU A 321 16.50 13.10 -6.29
CA LEU A 321 17.88 13.12 -6.77
C LEU A 321 18.94 13.06 -5.64
N SER A 322 18.55 13.36 -4.41
CA SER A 322 19.42 13.25 -3.23
C SER A 322 19.22 11.96 -2.44
N ASP A 323 18.20 11.18 -2.78
CA ASP A 323 17.85 9.96 -2.10
C ASP A 323 18.73 8.80 -2.60
N ASP A 324 19.71 8.39 -1.78
CA ASP A 324 20.63 7.29 -2.08
C ASP A 324 19.90 5.99 -2.46
N ARG A 325 18.67 5.81 -2.00
CA ARG A 325 17.82 4.64 -2.26
C ARG A 325 17.34 4.63 -3.71
N LEU A 326 16.97 5.81 -4.21
CA LEU A 326 16.54 6.01 -5.60
C LEU A 326 17.72 6.16 -6.56
N ASN A 327 18.91 6.48 -6.05
CA ASN A 327 20.14 6.52 -6.82
C ASN A 327 20.76 5.13 -7.05
N TYR A 328 20.35 4.10 -6.30
CA TYR A 328 20.65 2.71 -6.59
C TYR A 328 19.61 2.10 -7.55
N HIS A 329 19.48 0.77 -7.59
CA HIS A 329 18.57 0.05 -8.48
C HIS A 329 17.10 0.11 -8.01
N MET A 330 16.22 0.65 -8.86
CA MET A 330 14.80 0.87 -8.54
C MET A 330 13.85 -0.16 -9.17
N ALA A 331 14.26 -0.86 -10.23
CA ALA A 331 13.36 -1.70 -11.04
C ALA A 331 12.77 -2.91 -10.29
N ASP A 332 13.28 -3.23 -9.10
CA ASP A 332 12.73 -4.26 -8.23
C ASP A 332 11.43 -3.83 -7.51
N ILE A 333 11.20 -2.51 -7.38
CA ILE A 333 10.09 -1.95 -6.58
C ILE A 333 9.24 -0.96 -7.40
N TYR A 334 9.85 -0.26 -8.35
CA TYR A 334 9.19 0.69 -9.24
C TYR A 334 9.04 0.14 -10.67
N ALA A 335 7.85 0.32 -11.25
CA ALA A 335 7.57 0.01 -12.65
C ALA A 335 7.89 1.19 -13.59
N GLY A 336 7.96 2.41 -13.07
CA GLY A 336 8.15 3.59 -13.89
C GLY A 336 8.14 4.92 -13.15
N ILE A 337 8.30 6.00 -13.92
CA ILE A 337 8.46 7.37 -13.45
C ILE A 337 7.56 8.30 -14.29
N VAL A 338 6.83 9.21 -13.65
CA VAL A 338 6.18 10.36 -14.27
C VAL A 338 6.90 11.63 -13.83
N VAL A 339 7.20 12.52 -14.78
CA VAL A 339 7.98 13.74 -14.54
C VAL A 339 7.15 14.97 -14.91
N ASP A 340 6.85 15.83 -13.95
CA ASP A 340 6.20 17.14 -14.14
C ASP A 340 6.93 18.21 -13.30
N VAL A 341 8.02 18.73 -13.85
CA VAL A 341 8.95 19.62 -13.11
C VAL A 341 9.15 20.98 -13.76
N ALA A 342 8.41 21.27 -14.84
CA ALA A 342 8.65 22.38 -15.77
C ALA A 342 10.11 22.41 -16.23
N THR A 343 10.73 23.58 -16.35
CA THR A 343 12.18 23.70 -16.52
C THR A 343 12.85 23.60 -15.14
N TYR A 344 13.74 22.63 -14.95
CA TYR A 344 14.40 22.39 -13.67
C TYR A 344 15.86 22.86 -13.69
N ASP A 345 16.29 23.58 -12.65
CA ASP A 345 17.62 24.20 -12.57
C ASP A 345 18.76 23.18 -12.68
N GLU A 346 18.62 22.01 -12.04
CA GLU A 346 19.57 20.90 -12.14
C GLU A 346 19.17 19.90 -13.25
N GLY A 347 18.66 20.40 -14.38
CA GLY A 347 18.15 19.59 -15.48
C GLY A 347 19.16 18.57 -16.03
N GLU A 348 20.46 18.88 -16.05
CA GLU A 348 21.50 17.90 -16.45
C GLU A 348 21.63 16.73 -15.47
N LYS A 349 21.46 16.98 -14.17
CA LYS A 349 21.50 15.94 -13.13
C LYS A 349 20.26 15.06 -13.23
N LEU A 350 19.09 15.68 -13.40
CA LEU A 350 17.84 14.97 -13.64
C LEU A 350 17.93 14.08 -14.89
N PHE A 351 18.46 14.62 -16.00
CA PHE A 351 18.66 13.87 -17.23
C PHE A 351 19.53 12.62 -17.01
N LYS A 352 20.72 12.78 -16.40
CA LYS A 352 21.63 11.64 -16.15
C LYS A 352 20.96 10.56 -15.32
N TRP A 353 20.23 10.97 -14.27
CA TRP A 353 19.48 10.06 -13.42
C TRP A 353 18.38 9.33 -14.20
N LEU A 354 17.59 10.03 -15.02
CA LEU A 354 16.53 9.42 -15.83
C LEU A 354 17.07 8.45 -16.90
N VAL A 355 18.22 8.74 -17.49
CA VAL A 355 18.88 7.80 -18.44
C VAL A 355 19.27 6.52 -17.72
N ASP A 356 19.87 6.60 -16.52
CA ASP A 356 20.21 5.43 -15.70
C ASP A 356 18.95 4.61 -15.35
N LYS A 357 17.85 5.24 -14.92
CA LYS A 357 16.59 4.53 -14.62
C LYS A 357 15.94 3.89 -15.84
N ARG A 358 16.05 4.51 -17.02
CA ARG A 358 15.61 3.88 -18.25
C ARG A 358 16.46 2.65 -18.59
N GLU A 359 17.77 2.70 -18.39
CA GLU A 359 18.67 1.56 -18.61
C GLU A 359 18.40 0.41 -17.62
N GLU A 360 17.88 0.71 -16.43
CA GLU A 360 17.34 -0.30 -15.49
C GLU A 360 16.02 -0.93 -15.97
N GLY A 361 15.35 -0.35 -16.97
CA GLY A 361 14.11 -0.84 -17.56
C GLY A 361 12.84 -0.11 -17.12
N LEU A 362 12.94 0.99 -16.37
CA LEU A 362 11.78 1.78 -15.96
C LEU A 362 11.19 2.53 -17.16
N LYS A 363 9.85 2.54 -17.26
CA LYS A 363 9.14 3.40 -18.21
C LYS A 363 9.12 4.84 -17.70
N ILE A 364 9.36 5.81 -18.57
CA ILE A 364 9.39 7.22 -18.19
C ILE A 364 8.33 7.98 -18.99
N PHE A 365 7.46 8.72 -18.29
CA PHE A 365 6.48 9.60 -18.88
C PHE A 365 6.76 11.06 -18.52
N PHE A 366 7.07 11.88 -19.52
CA PHE A 366 7.25 13.32 -19.35
C PHE A 366 5.94 14.05 -19.59
N LEU A 367 5.52 14.85 -18.60
CA LEU A 367 4.32 15.66 -18.67
C LEU A 367 4.70 17.14 -18.73
N ASN A 368 4.03 17.88 -19.61
CA ASN A 368 4.20 19.30 -19.88
C ASN A 368 5.56 19.68 -20.51
N THR A 369 6.67 19.23 -19.95
CA THR A 369 8.06 19.49 -20.39
C THR A 369 8.96 18.29 -20.07
N PHE A 370 10.21 18.30 -20.56
CA PHE A 370 11.18 17.26 -20.20
C PHE A 370 11.87 17.46 -18.84
N GLY A 371 11.96 18.70 -18.35
CA GLY A 371 12.77 19.01 -17.16
C GLY A 371 14.26 19.22 -17.41
N PHE A 372 14.74 18.98 -18.63
CA PHE A 372 16.14 19.17 -19.03
C PHE A 372 16.23 19.88 -20.40
N PRO A 373 17.40 20.43 -20.79
CA PRO A 373 17.53 21.17 -22.04
C PRO A 373 17.24 20.33 -23.29
N GLU A 374 16.53 20.92 -24.25
CA GLU A 374 16.06 20.25 -25.49
C GLU A 374 17.11 20.27 -26.62
N GLU A 375 18.38 20.16 -26.26
CA GLU A 375 19.51 20.09 -27.18
C GLU A 375 19.73 18.64 -27.67
N SER A 376 20.31 18.47 -28.86
CA SER A 376 20.56 17.15 -29.45
C SER A 376 21.32 16.20 -28.52
N ARG A 377 22.25 16.70 -27.71
CA ARG A 377 23.02 15.87 -26.75
C ARG A 377 22.14 15.15 -25.72
N PHE A 378 21.01 15.74 -25.33
CA PHE A 378 20.07 15.13 -24.39
C PHE A 378 19.00 14.30 -25.11
N LEU A 379 18.42 14.85 -26.17
CA LEU A 379 17.31 14.23 -26.89
C LEU A 379 17.72 12.94 -27.62
N ASN A 380 18.95 12.86 -28.13
CA ASN A 380 19.47 11.66 -28.78
C ASN A 380 19.46 10.45 -27.85
N ALA A 381 19.68 10.65 -26.54
CA ALA A 381 19.62 9.54 -25.59
C ALA A 381 18.25 8.86 -25.63
N PHE A 382 17.16 9.62 -25.85
CA PHE A 382 15.78 9.14 -25.95
C PHE A 382 15.31 8.88 -27.40
N ALA A 383 16.23 8.87 -28.38
CA ALA A 383 15.92 8.75 -29.81
C ALA A 383 14.93 9.83 -30.30
N LEU A 384 15.13 11.07 -29.82
CA LEU A 384 14.33 12.24 -30.16
C LEU A 384 15.18 13.27 -30.90
N ARG A 385 14.55 14.05 -31.79
CA ARG A 385 15.17 15.18 -32.49
C ARG A 385 14.30 16.42 -32.35
N ASN A 386 14.94 17.56 -32.11
CA ASN A 386 14.27 18.87 -32.10
C ASN A 386 14.39 19.51 -33.49
N VAL A 387 13.26 19.86 -34.11
CA VAL A 387 13.21 20.52 -35.43
C VAL A 387 12.80 22.00 -35.35
N GLY A 388 12.59 22.53 -34.15
CA GLY A 388 12.21 23.92 -33.91
C GLY A 388 11.28 24.09 -32.70
N ALA A 389 10.59 25.22 -32.63
CA ALA A 389 9.59 25.45 -31.59
C ALA A 389 8.34 26.09 -32.21
N LEU A 390 7.17 25.69 -31.72
CA LEU A 390 5.89 26.29 -32.05
C LEU A 390 5.69 27.52 -31.17
N ARG A 391 5.45 28.68 -31.79
CA ARG A 391 5.21 29.93 -31.06
C ARG A 391 3.71 30.15 -30.82
N ALA A 392 3.37 30.88 -29.76
CA ALA A 392 2.00 31.33 -29.53
C ALA A 392 1.41 32.03 -30.79
N GLY A 393 0.16 31.71 -31.11
CA GLY A 393 -0.55 32.23 -32.29
C GLY A 393 -0.09 31.66 -33.65
N GLN A 394 0.95 30.82 -33.70
CA GLN A 394 1.37 30.16 -34.93
C GLN A 394 0.33 29.11 -35.35
N ARG A 395 -0.15 29.19 -36.58
CA ARG A 395 -1.11 28.22 -37.13
C ARG A 395 -0.46 26.84 -37.27
N TYR A 396 -1.21 25.81 -36.89
CA TYR A 396 -0.86 24.42 -37.07
C TYR A 396 -2.08 23.60 -37.49
N GLU A 397 -1.82 22.41 -38.02
CA GLU A 397 -2.83 21.43 -38.42
C GLU A 397 -2.51 20.09 -37.76
N ILE A 398 -3.51 19.44 -37.16
CA ILE A 398 -3.40 18.07 -36.69
C ILE A 398 -3.55 17.17 -37.91
N VAL A 399 -2.46 16.52 -38.30
CA VAL A 399 -2.39 15.68 -39.51
C VAL A 399 -2.95 14.29 -39.23
N GLU A 400 -2.63 13.73 -38.07
CA GLU A 400 -2.95 12.36 -37.71
C GLU A 400 -2.95 12.21 -36.18
N SER A 401 -3.84 11.39 -35.64
CA SER A 401 -3.87 11.07 -34.21
C SER A 401 -4.17 9.59 -34.02
N SER A 402 -3.41 8.92 -33.15
CA SER A 402 -3.70 7.57 -32.68
C SER A 402 -4.83 7.52 -31.64
N PHE A 403 -5.34 8.68 -31.21
CA PHE A 403 -6.33 8.84 -30.15
C PHE A 403 -7.53 9.63 -30.64
N GLU A 404 -8.73 9.22 -30.20
CA GLU A 404 -9.92 10.06 -30.25
C GLU A 404 -9.81 11.16 -29.19
N PHE A 405 -10.17 12.40 -29.55
CA PHE A 405 -10.18 13.49 -28.60
C PHE A 405 -11.35 13.36 -27.63
N PHE A 406 -11.11 13.64 -26.35
CA PHE A 406 -12.00 13.26 -25.26
C PHE A 406 -12.86 14.45 -24.77
N GLU A 407 -12.32 15.33 -23.92
CA GLU A 407 -13.05 16.49 -23.38
C GLU A 407 -12.74 17.79 -24.13
N ALA A 408 -11.57 17.86 -24.76
CA ALA A 408 -11.12 19.02 -25.50
C ALA A 408 -10.23 18.62 -26.69
N ASN A 409 -10.12 19.53 -27.66
CA ASN A 409 -9.11 19.43 -28.72
C ASN A 409 -7.73 19.88 -28.18
N PRO A 410 -6.62 19.41 -28.78
CA PRO A 410 -5.29 19.89 -28.42
C PRO A 410 -5.15 21.40 -28.68
N LEU A 411 -4.66 22.14 -27.68
CA LEU A 411 -4.36 23.57 -27.78
C LEU A 411 -2.87 23.80 -27.57
N LEU A 412 -2.11 23.89 -28.66
CA LEU A 412 -0.66 23.84 -28.64
C LEU A 412 -0.04 25.23 -28.77
N GLU A 413 0.71 25.65 -27.76
CA GLU A 413 1.40 26.95 -27.77
C GLU A 413 2.73 26.87 -27.01
N ASN A 414 3.76 27.55 -27.54
CA ASN A 414 5.08 27.66 -26.88
C ASN A 414 5.72 26.31 -26.52
N ILE A 415 5.60 25.32 -27.41
CA ILE A 415 6.15 23.97 -27.22
C ILE A 415 7.27 23.67 -28.21
N PRO A 416 8.22 22.79 -27.88
CA PRO A 416 9.18 22.29 -28.85
C PRO A 416 8.52 21.43 -29.92
N MET A 417 9.10 21.48 -31.13
CA MET A 417 8.75 20.61 -32.24
C MET A 417 9.64 19.37 -32.20
N ILE A 418 9.21 18.35 -31.46
CA ILE A 418 9.95 17.09 -31.30
C ILE A 418 9.51 16.04 -32.32
N VAL A 419 10.49 15.31 -32.85
CA VAL A 419 10.31 14.15 -33.74
C VAL A 419 10.98 12.92 -33.12
N PRO A 420 10.22 11.91 -32.70
CA PRO A 420 10.79 10.63 -32.29
C PRO A 420 11.25 9.82 -33.51
N GLU A 421 12.30 9.01 -33.36
CA GLU A 421 12.71 8.07 -34.41
C GLU A 421 11.64 6.99 -34.65
N ARG A 422 10.96 6.56 -33.58
CA ARG A 422 9.83 5.62 -33.62
C ARG A 422 8.80 5.97 -32.54
N ALA A 423 7.53 6.06 -32.94
CA ALA A 423 6.41 6.23 -32.03
C ALA A 423 5.37 5.13 -32.28
N ASN A 424 4.88 4.51 -31.20
CA ASN A 424 3.84 3.48 -31.24
C ASN A 424 2.43 4.11 -31.21
N TYR A 425 2.28 5.24 -30.52
CA TYR A 425 1.06 6.05 -30.48
C TYR A 425 1.43 7.53 -30.43
N TYR A 426 0.66 8.39 -31.08
CA TYR A 426 1.02 9.82 -31.18
C TYR A 426 -0.12 10.74 -31.59
N ILE A 427 0.09 12.03 -31.40
CA ILE A 427 -0.58 13.12 -32.14
C ILE A 427 0.48 13.74 -33.06
N LYS A 428 0.19 13.82 -34.36
CA LYS A 428 1.10 14.35 -35.38
C LYS A 428 0.57 15.68 -35.89
N VAL A 429 1.44 16.69 -35.87
CA VAL A 429 1.08 18.08 -36.18
C VAL A 429 2.01 18.63 -37.26
N LYS A 430 1.45 19.48 -38.13
CA LYS A 430 2.19 20.25 -39.12
C LYS A 430 2.06 21.74 -38.84
N ALA A 431 3.18 22.45 -38.80
CA ALA A 431 3.22 23.90 -38.70
C ALA A 431 4.22 24.44 -39.74
N GLY A 432 3.69 25.10 -40.78
CA GLY A 432 4.48 25.46 -41.96
C GLY A 432 4.95 24.22 -42.72
N ASP A 433 6.26 24.11 -42.92
CA ASP A 433 6.95 22.98 -43.56
C ASP A 433 7.39 21.88 -42.58
N LYS A 434 7.22 22.10 -41.27
CA LYS A 434 7.69 21.19 -40.22
C LYS A 434 6.58 20.26 -39.74
N ILE A 435 6.93 18.99 -39.53
CA ILE A 435 6.10 17.98 -38.89
C ILE A 435 6.73 17.64 -37.54
N PHE A 436 5.90 17.57 -36.50
CA PHE A 436 6.32 17.22 -35.14
C PHE A 436 5.20 16.53 -34.38
N TYR A 437 5.53 16.00 -33.20
CA TYR A 437 4.66 15.17 -32.40
C TYR A 437 4.60 15.76 -30.99
N PRO A 438 3.58 16.56 -30.65
CA PRO A 438 3.44 17.15 -29.32
C PRO A 438 3.18 16.10 -28.22
N LEU A 439 2.69 14.93 -28.60
CA LEU A 439 2.45 13.78 -27.74
C LEU A 439 2.88 12.52 -28.48
N ALA A 440 3.68 11.67 -27.82
CA ALA A 440 4.10 10.38 -28.36
C ALA A 440 4.38 9.36 -27.25
N ILE A 441 4.06 8.09 -27.53
CA ILE A 441 4.44 6.92 -26.74
C ILE A 441 5.45 6.11 -27.55
N THR A 442 6.58 5.78 -26.93
CA THR A 442 7.72 5.06 -27.50
C THR A 442 8.01 3.79 -26.67
N ASP A 443 9.06 3.06 -27.04
CA ASP A 443 9.43 1.83 -26.32
C ASP A 443 9.99 2.10 -24.90
N TRP A 444 10.52 3.30 -24.62
CA TRP A 444 11.03 3.66 -23.29
C TRP A 444 9.97 4.33 -22.40
N GLY A 445 8.78 4.61 -22.92
CA GLY A 445 7.72 5.34 -22.21
C GLY A 445 7.05 6.34 -23.12
N GLY A 446 7.09 7.63 -22.80
CA GLY A 446 6.51 8.66 -23.66
C GLY A 446 6.63 10.07 -23.13
N TYR A 447 6.08 11.01 -23.88
CA TYR A 447 5.99 12.41 -23.48
C TYR A 447 4.70 13.04 -24.00
N ALA A 448 4.22 14.04 -23.29
CA ALA A 448 3.12 14.91 -23.73
C ALA A 448 3.39 16.35 -23.29
N PHE A 449 3.57 17.25 -24.24
CA PHE A 449 3.76 18.67 -23.94
C PHE A 449 2.46 19.37 -23.54
N VAL A 450 2.59 20.54 -22.92
CA VAL A 450 1.45 21.41 -22.56
C VAL A 450 0.44 21.49 -23.71
N GLY A 451 -0.84 21.30 -23.37
CA GLY A 451 -1.94 21.40 -24.34
C GLY A 451 -2.19 20.16 -25.19
N SER A 452 -1.34 19.13 -25.12
CA SER A 452 -1.45 17.92 -25.94
C SER A 452 -2.10 16.72 -25.22
N PHE A 453 -1.95 16.63 -23.90
CA PHE A 453 -2.61 15.64 -23.04
C PHE A 453 -3.69 16.29 -22.16
N ILE A 454 -3.36 17.44 -21.58
CA ILE A 454 -4.28 18.30 -20.82
C ILE A 454 -4.30 19.66 -21.51
N SER A 455 -5.49 20.15 -21.81
CA SER A 455 -5.75 21.48 -22.37
C SER A 455 -6.37 22.37 -21.29
N VAL A 456 -5.85 23.59 -21.16
CA VAL A 456 -6.34 24.56 -20.16
C VAL A 456 -7.32 25.51 -20.82
N SER A 457 -8.54 25.62 -20.29
CA SER A 457 -9.56 26.55 -20.76
C SER A 457 -10.18 27.27 -19.57
N GLY A 458 -9.81 28.54 -19.36
CA GLY A 458 -10.16 29.26 -18.14
C GLY A 458 -9.60 28.57 -16.90
N GLU A 459 -10.48 28.15 -15.99
CA GLU A 459 -10.11 27.41 -14.78
C GLU A 459 -10.08 25.88 -14.97
N PHE A 460 -10.53 25.40 -16.14
CA PHE A 460 -10.68 23.97 -16.41
C PHE A 460 -9.41 23.37 -17.00
N ASN A 461 -9.03 22.19 -16.48
CA ASN A 461 -8.00 21.32 -17.04
C ASN A 461 -8.70 20.14 -17.72
N LEU A 462 -8.89 20.22 -19.04
CA LEU A 462 -9.64 19.24 -19.81
C LEU A 462 -8.71 18.22 -20.45
N PHE A 463 -9.06 16.94 -20.37
CA PHE A 463 -8.29 15.88 -21.00
C PHE A 463 -8.49 15.88 -22.52
N VAL A 464 -7.40 15.99 -23.25
CA VAL A 464 -7.38 15.87 -24.71
C VAL A 464 -7.55 14.42 -25.13
N VAL A 465 -6.97 13.48 -24.38
CA VAL A 465 -7.10 12.03 -24.59
C VAL A 465 -7.56 11.36 -23.30
N GLU A 466 -8.37 10.31 -23.42
CA GLU A 466 -8.92 9.60 -22.26
C GLU A 466 -7.79 8.96 -21.42
N PRO A 467 -7.65 9.34 -20.14
CA PRO A 467 -6.42 9.09 -19.38
C PRO A 467 -6.19 7.61 -19.03
N ILE A 468 -7.23 6.80 -18.83
CA ILE A 468 -7.07 5.36 -18.54
C ILE A 468 -6.50 4.66 -19.77
N LYS A 469 -7.09 4.85 -20.96
CA LYS A 469 -6.55 4.31 -22.21
C LYS A 469 -5.12 4.78 -22.48
N PHE A 470 -4.85 6.08 -22.31
CA PHE A 470 -3.53 6.64 -22.57
C PHE A 470 -2.45 6.04 -21.66
N LEU A 471 -2.65 6.07 -20.34
CA LEU A 471 -1.65 5.56 -19.39
C LEU A 471 -1.50 4.03 -19.46
N SER A 472 -2.56 3.31 -19.82
CA SER A 472 -2.49 1.86 -20.07
C SER A 472 -1.53 1.50 -21.22
N ARG A 473 -1.33 2.40 -22.19
CA ARG A 473 -0.35 2.20 -23.27
C ARG A 473 1.10 2.45 -22.85
N ILE A 474 1.31 3.21 -21.77
CA ILE A 474 2.65 3.49 -21.23
C ILE A 474 3.07 2.42 -20.22
N PHE A 475 2.23 2.18 -19.21
CA PHE A 475 2.60 1.37 -18.05
C PHE A 475 2.07 -0.07 -18.07
N GLU A 476 1.21 -0.46 -19.01
CA GLU A 476 0.50 -1.76 -19.03
C GLU A 476 -0.36 -1.99 -17.74
N PRO A 477 -1.68 -2.20 -17.84
CA PRO A 477 -2.51 -2.48 -16.68
C PRO A 477 -2.03 -3.71 -15.90
N MET A 478 -2.19 -3.67 -14.57
CA MET A 478 -1.87 -4.84 -13.77
C MET A 478 -2.78 -6.02 -14.10
N PRO A 479 -2.25 -7.25 -14.18
CA PRO A 479 -3.04 -8.43 -14.54
C PRO A 479 -4.08 -8.81 -13.48
N LEU A 480 -3.85 -8.39 -12.23
CA LEU A 480 -4.78 -8.50 -11.11
C LEU A 480 -4.78 -7.14 -10.41
N ILE A 481 -5.92 -6.44 -10.41
CA ILE A 481 -6.05 -5.09 -9.88
C ILE A 481 -6.78 -5.14 -8.54
N PRO A 482 -6.14 -4.84 -7.40
CA PRO A 482 -6.86 -4.73 -6.13
C PRO A 482 -7.88 -3.59 -6.19
N ASP A 483 -9.12 -3.81 -5.76
CA ASP A 483 -10.20 -2.84 -5.90
C ASP A 483 -10.71 -2.32 -4.55
N THR A 484 -10.69 -0.99 -4.38
CA THR A 484 -11.14 -0.30 -3.16
C THR A 484 -12.58 0.21 -3.23
N THR A 485 -13.30 -0.08 -4.32
CA THR A 485 -14.66 0.41 -4.57
C THR A 485 -15.73 -0.63 -4.27
N THR A 486 -15.34 -1.91 -4.23
CA THR A 486 -16.24 -3.08 -4.21
C THR A 486 -15.79 -4.08 -3.14
N GLU A 487 -16.74 -4.69 -2.44
CA GLU A 487 -16.49 -5.91 -1.67
C GLU A 487 -17.66 -6.88 -1.89
N ASN A 488 -17.34 -8.13 -2.18
CA ASN A 488 -18.31 -9.18 -2.46
C ASN A 488 -19.35 -8.73 -3.50
N GLY A 489 -18.89 -8.27 -4.66
CA GLY A 489 -19.73 -7.85 -5.78
C GLY A 489 -20.61 -6.61 -5.58
N ARG A 490 -20.64 -5.98 -4.39
CA ARG A 490 -21.40 -4.75 -4.11
C ARG A 490 -20.48 -3.54 -4.01
N ARG A 491 -20.95 -2.39 -4.50
CA ARG A 491 -20.27 -1.11 -4.32
C ARG A 491 -20.28 -0.73 -2.84
N LEU A 492 -19.15 -0.29 -2.31
CA LEU A 492 -19.05 0.14 -0.93
C LEU A 492 -19.84 1.44 -0.71
N LEU A 493 -20.46 1.57 0.46
CA LEU A 493 -21.06 2.82 0.95
C LEU A 493 -20.33 3.25 2.22
N ILE A 494 -19.81 4.47 2.19
CA ILE A 494 -19.19 5.15 3.32
C ILE A 494 -20.08 6.35 3.69
N VAL A 495 -20.24 6.58 4.99
CA VAL A 495 -20.92 7.78 5.50
C VAL A 495 -20.09 8.39 6.61
N HIS A 496 -19.77 9.66 6.48
CA HIS A 496 -19.12 10.42 7.55
C HIS A 496 -19.67 11.83 7.71
N ILE A 497 -19.61 12.31 8.94
CA ILE A 497 -20.21 13.58 9.38
C ILE A 497 -19.13 14.41 10.07
N ASP A 498 -18.88 15.59 9.52
CA ASP A 498 -17.99 16.58 10.13
C ASP A 498 -18.72 17.40 11.19
N GLY A 499 -17.99 17.71 12.27
CA GLY A 499 -18.54 18.22 13.53
C GLY A 499 -19.03 19.67 13.50
N ASP A 500 -18.97 20.35 12.36
CA ASP A 500 -19.17 21.79 12.23
C ASP A 500 -20.52 22.31 12.72
N ALA A 501 -20.46 23.42 13.44
CA ALA A 501 -21.60 24.15 13.97
C ALA A 501 -22.48 23.34 14.94
N PHE A 502 -21.92 22.35 15.64
CA PHE A 502 -22.65 21.45 16.54
C PHE A 502 -23.44 22.19 17.62
N PHE A 503 -23.03 23.42 17.97
CA PHE A 503 -23.72 24.31 18.92
C PHE A 503 -25.06 24.89 18.42
N GLY A 504 -25.37 24.75 17.13
CA GLY A 504 -26.53 25.34 16.46
C GLY A 504 -27.88 24.68 16.81
N ASN A 505 -28.97 25.40 16.54
CA ASN A 505 -30.34 24.89 16.67
C ASN A 505 -31.01 24.79 15.30
N ALA A 506 -32.00 23.92 15.16
CA ALA A 506 -32.76 23.80 13.92
C ALA A 506 -33.71 24.99 13.73
N ASP A 507 -33.71 25.61 12.55
CA ASP A 507 -34.53 26.80 12.28
C ASP A 507 -36.04 26.48 12.31
N PHE A 508 -36.41 25.28 11.89
CA PHE A 508 -37.80 24.81 11.87
C PHE A 508 -38.26 24.28 13.24
N ASN A 509 -37.34 24.06 14.18
CA ASN A 509 -37.66 23.74 15.57
C ASN A 509 -36.51 24.21 16.49
N PRO A 510 -36.49 25.49 16.89
CA PRO A 510 -35.38 26.08 17.64
C PRO A 510 -35.13 25.47 19.03
N SER A 511 -36.06 24.66 19.54
CA SER A 511 -35.88 23.93 20.81
C SER A 511 -34.91 22.74 20.69
N ARG A 512 -34.73 22.22 19.47
CA ARG A 512 -33.85 21.08 19.17
C ARG A 512 -32.50 21.57 18.65
N ASN A 513 -31.44 21.02 19.23
CA ASN A 513 -30.09 21.20 18.70
C ASN A 513 -29.93 20.39 17.40
N ILE A 514 -29.11 20.86 16.47
CA ILE A 514 -28.92 20.20 15.17
C ILE A 514 -28.34 18.77 15.29
N GLY A 515 -27.50 18.51 16.29
CA GLY A 515 -26.98 17.19 16.58
C GLY A 515 -28.10 16.21 17.01
N GLU A 516 -29.13 16.69 17.72
CA GLU A 516 -30.32 15.90 18.04
C GLU A 516 -31.14 15.60 16.78
N VAL A 517 -31.27 16.58 15.88
CA VAL A 517 -31.96 16.39 14.59
C VAL A 517 -31.25 15.34 13.76
N ILE A 518 -29.94 15.46 13.54
CA ILE A 518 -29.15 14.47 12.77
C ILE A 518 -29.19 13.09 13.42
N ARG A 519 -29.04 13.01 14.75
CA ARG A 519 -29.13 11.75 15.50
C ARG A 519 -30.46 11.04 15.23
N ASP A 520 -31.57 11.76 15.33
CA ASP A 520 -32.90 11.15 15.32
C ASP A 520 -33.47 10.97 13.90
N GLU A 521 -33.28 11.95 13.01
CA GLU A 521 -33.84 11.96 11.66
C GLU A 521 -32.95 11.24 10.63
N ILE A 522 -31.66 11.07 10.92
CA ILE A 522 -30.70 10.43 10.00
C ILE A 522 -30.08 9.18 10.61
N ILE A 523 -29.26 9.31 11.66
CA ILE A 523 -28.43 8.19 12.15
C ILE A 523 -29.29 7.02 12.67
N LYS A 524 -30.36 7.33 13.43
CA LYS A 524 -31.32 6.31 13.92
C LYS A 524 -32.27 5.83 12.83
N ARG A 525 -32.65 6.70 11.89
CA ARG A 525 -33.58 6.38 10.79
C ARG A 525 -32.95 5.43 9.77
N TYR A 526 -31.67 5.61 9.48
CA TYR A 526 -30.90 4.80 8.56
C TYR A 526 -29.80 4.05 9.34
N PRO A 527 -30.07 2.85 9.90
CA PRO A 527 -29.16 2.15 10.82
C PRO A 527 -27.99 1.45 10.10
N ILE A 528 -27.22 2.22 9.33
CA ILE A 528 -25.97 1.83 8.66
C ILE A 528 -24.77 2.41 9.42
N PRO A 529 -23.53 1.95 9.17
CA PRO A 529 -22.32 2.57 9.71
C PRO A 529 -22.22 4.06 9.39
N HIS A 530 -21.99 4.89 10.41
CA HIS A 530 -21.66 6.30 10.31
C HIS A 530 -20.36 6.57 11.05
N THR A 531 -19.49 7.40 10.49
CA THR A 531 -18.34 7.96 11.22
C THR A 531 -18.66 9.39 11.59
N VAL A 532 -18.66 9.72 12.88
CA VAL A 532 -19.14 11.01 13.36
C VAL A 532 -18.03 11.69 14.15
N SER A 533 -17.69 12.91 13.74
CA SER A 533 -16.73 13.74 14.45
C SER A 533 -17.39 14.88 15.21
N ILE A 534 -16.64 15.45 16.16
CA ILE A 534 -16.99 16.69 16.86
C ILE A 534 -15.76 17.61 16.89
N ILE A 535 -16.00 18.92 16.88
CA ILE A 535 -14.99 19.94 17.16
C ILE A 535 -15.00 20.16 18.67
N GLU A 536 -13.91 19.85 19.37
CA GLU A 536 -13.87 19.98 20.83
C GLU A 536 -14.15 21.43 21.27
N GLY A 537 -13.56 22.42 20.58
CA GLY A 537 -13.70 23.84 20.91
C GLY A 537 -15.12 24.39 20.80
N GLU A 538 -16.04 23.71 20.12
CA GLU A 538 -17.45 24.12 20.07
C GLU A 538 -18.28 23.57 21.24
N ILE A 539 -17.87 22.44 21.83
CA ILE A 539 -18.71 21.71 22.79
C ILE A 539 -18.13 21.66 24.20
N ALA A 540 -16.81 21.83 24.35
CA ALA A 540 -16.13 21.69 25.62
C ALA A 540 -16.37 22.89 26.55
N PRO A 541 -16.27 22.71 27.89
CA PRO A 541 -16.48 23.78 28.85
C PRO A 541 -15.38 24.86 28.79
N HIS A 542 -14.23 24.54 28.20
CA HIS A 542 -13.15 25.48 27.89
C HIS A 542 -13.19 25.98 26.43
N GLY A 543 -14.28 25.72 25.71
CA GLY A 543 -14.50 26.13 24.32
C GLY A 543 -15.22 27.48 24.18
N LEU A 544 -15.86 27.67 23.03
CA LEU A 544 -16.58 28.90 22.66
C LEU A 544 -17.91 29.10 23.39
N TYR A 545 -18.58 28.01 23.77
CA TYR A 545 -19.93 28.02 24.35
C TYR A 545 -19.99 27.29 25.70
N PRO A 546 -19.24 27.75 26.72
CA PRO A 546 -19.15 27.09 28.02
C PRO A 546 -20.53 26.90 28.67
N GLU A 547 -21.46 27.83 28.47
CA GLU A 547 -22.83 27.78 28.99
C GLU A 547 -23.71 26.71 28.33
N LYS A 548 -23.34 26.22 27.14
CA LYS A 548 -24.05 25.15 26.42
C LYS A 548 -23.37 23.79 26.59
N SER A 549 -22.14 23.76 27.10
CA SER A 549 -21.26 22.59 27.07
C SER A 549 -21.90 21.32 27.64
N GLU A 550 -22.55 21.40 28.81
CA GLU A 550 -23.18 20.24 29.45
C GLU A 550 -24.22 19.57 28.53
N ARG A 551 -25.05 20.38 27.86
CA ARG A 551 -26.05 19.89 26.90
C ARG A 551 -25.37 19.32 25.65
N LEU A 552 -24.38 20.01 25.09
CA LEU A 552 -23.71 19.58 23.86
C LEU A 552 -22.91 18.28 24.06
N GLU A 553 -22.16 18.16 25.15
CA GLU A 553 -21.47 16.91 25.48
C GLU A 553 -22.46 15.76 25.70
N THR A 554 -23.61 16.03 26.31
CA THR A 554 -24.66 15.00 26.52
C THR A 554 -25.24 14.52 25.19
N ILE A 555 -25.45 15.43 24.23
CA ILE A 555 -25.88 15.07 22.87
C ILE A 555 -24.78 14.26 22.17
N ALA A 556 -23.52 14.69 22.24
CA ALA A 556 -22.38 13.98 21.65
C ALA A 556 -22.23 12.55 22.22
N ARG A 557 -22.29 12.38 23.54
CA ARG A 557 -22.32 11.07 24.22
C ARG A 557 -23.47 10.21 23.72
N SER A 558 -24.66 10.78 23.54
CA SER A 558 -25.83 10.06 23.03
C SER A 558 -25.67 9.57 21.59
N ILE A 559 -24.91 10.29 20.77
CA ILE A 559 -24.59 9.88 19.38
C ILE A 559 -23.53 8.78 19.41
N PHE A 560 -22.43 8.96 20.15
CA PHE A 560 -21.34 7.98 20.25
C PHE A 560 -21.76 6.66 20.91
N ALA A 561 -22.80 6.69 21.73
CA ALA A 561 -23.41 5.48 22.30
C ALA A 561 -24.02 4.55 21.24
N LEU A 562 -24.49 5.07 20.09
CA LEU A 562 -25.16 4.26 19.05
C LEU A 562 -24.24 3.20 18.43
N ASP A 563 -24.73 1.97 18.29
CA ASP A 563 -23.96 0.81 17.78
C ASP A 563 -23.47 0.96 16.34
N ASN A 564 -24.16 1.80 15.56
CA ASN A 564 -23.84 2.09 14.17
C ASN A 564 -22.98 3.34 13.99
N VAL A 565 -22.39 3.88 15.07
CA VAL A 565 -21.51 5.07 15.06
C VAL A 565 -20.07 4.69 15.41
N GLU A 566 -19.15 5.07 14.53
CA GLU A 566 -17.70 5.15 14.76
C GLU A 566 -17.32 6.58 15.14
N ILE A 567 -16.46 6.70 16.15
CA ILE A 567 -16.09 7.99 16.74
C ILE A 567 -14.87 8.57 16.02
N ALA A 568 -14.96 9.85 15.68
CA ALA A 568 -13.89 10.62 15.07
C ALA A 568 -13.63 11.96 15.79
N SER A 569 -12.45 12.55 15.58
CA SER A 569 -12.12 13.93 15.99
C SER A 569 -12.18 14.85 14.78
N HIS A 570 -12.69 16.06 14.98
CA HIS A 570 -12.56 17.17 14.04
C HIS A 570 -11.75 18.31 14.67
N THR A 571 -10.65 17.94 15.34
CA THR A 571 -9.68 18.84 15.98
C THR A 571 -10.20 19.56 17.23
N PHE A 572 -9.37 20.42 17.81
CA PHE A 572 -9.76 21.28 18.92
C PHE A 572 -10.32 22.61 18.43
N SER A 573 -9.55 23.40 17.69
CA SER A 573 -9.93 24.76 17.29
C SER A 573 -10.41 24.87 15.85
N HIS A 574 -10.57 23.76 15.14
CA HIS A 574 -10.96 23.74 13.72
C HIS A 574 -10.08 24.65 12.85
N PRO A 575 -8.79 24.30 12.65
CA PRO A 575 -7.92 24.99 11.69
C PRO A 575 -8.55 25.12 10.30
N TYR A 576 -8.65 26.36 9.80
CA TYR A 576 -9.09 26.68 8.44
C TYR A 576 -7.95 26.58 7.42
N LYS A 577 -6.71 26.88 7.85
CA LYS A 577 -5.48 26.85 7.04
C LYS A 577 -4.34 26.20 7.81
N TRP A 578 -4.18 24.89 7.67
CA TRP A 578 -3.26 24.09 8.51
C TRP A 578 -1.80 24.54 8.40
N GLN A 579 -1.25 24.58 7.19
CA GLN A 579 0.17 24.90 7.00
C GLN A 579 0.51 26.37 7.31
N GLU A 580 -0.44 27.29 7.09
CA GLU A 580 -0.24 28.68 7.48
C GLU A 580 -0.18 28.81 9.00
N LEU A 581 -1.12 28.21 9.74
CA LEU A 581 -1.12 28.18 11.21
C LEU A 581 0.15 27.58 11.79
N GLU A 582 0.56 26.42 11.29
CA GLU A 582 1.77 25.77 11.74
C GLU A 582 3.02 26.63 11.47
N SER A 583 3.02 27.42 10.40
CA SER A 583 4.12 28.34 10.11
C SER A 583 4.28 29.46 11.15
N TYR A 584 3.20 29.87 11.82
CA TYR A 584 3.25 30.82 12.93
C TYR A 584 3.73 30.15 14.23
N GLU A 585 3.28 28.92 14.52
CA GLU A 585 3.75 28.10 15.66
C GLU A 585 5.28 27.88 15.58
N VAL A 586 5.77 27.41 14.44
CA VAL A 586 7.20 27.08 14.25
C VAL A 586 8.10 28.31 14.34
N LYS A 587 7.57 29.49 13.99
CA LYS A 587 8.36 30.74 13.96
C LYS A 587 8.22 31.58 15.23
N ASP A 588 7.48 31.11 16.23
CA ASP A 588 7.14 31.87 17.45
C ASP A 588 6.65 33.29 17.12
N ARG A 589 5.81 33.39 16.08
CA ARG A 589 5.27 34.68 15.61
C ARG A 589 3.87 34.85 16.15
N GLU A 590 3.58 36.06 16.63
CA GLU A 590 2.21 36.45 16.92
C GLU A 590 1.38 36.40 15.63
N ILE A 591 0.25 35.68 15.68
CA ILE A 591 -0.73 35.66 14.60
C ILE A 591 -1.28 37.08 14.47
N ASN A 592 -1.36 37.60 13.24
CA ASN A 592 -1.99 38.88 13.00
C ASN A 592 -3.44 38.83 13.55
N PRO A 593 -3.81 39.67 14.54
CA PRO A 593 -5.11 39.60 15.18
C PRO A 593 -6.29 39.89 14.23
N ASN A 594 -6.01 40.45 13.04
CA ASN A 594 -7.01 40.70 12.00
C ASN A 594 -7.25 39.51 11.05
N VAL A 595 -6.50 38.41 11.20
CA VAL A 595 -6.65 37.22 10.35
C VAL A 595 -6.94 36.00 11.21
N GLN A 596 -8.14 35.47 11.06
CA GLN A 596 -8.61 34.34 11.85
C GLN A 596 -8.43 33.03 11.07
N TYR A 597 -7.45 32.23 11.48
CA TYR A 597 -7.14 30.94 10.82
C TYR A 597 -7.72 29.71 11.54
N ASN A 598 -8.37 29.89 12.69
CA ASN A 598 -9.06 28.88 13.48
C ASN A 598 -10.14 29.54 14.38
N LEU A 599 -10.95 28.75 15.07
CA LEU A 599 -11.94 29.24 16.03
C LEU A 599 -11.27 30.08 17.14
N PRO A 600 -11.89 31.20 17.57
CA PRO A 600 -11.24 32.17 18.45
C PRO A 600 -11.40 31.77 19.92
N ILE A 601 -10.81 30.63 20.30
CA ILE A 601 -10.93 30.08 21.65
C ILE A 601 -10.13 30.94 22.63
N LYS A 602 -10.79 31.40 23.70
CA LYS A 602 -10.20 32.32 24.68
C LYS A 602 -8.99 31.69 25.37
N GLY A 603 -7.84 32.36 25.30
CA GLY A 603 -6.60 31.94 25.97
C GLY A 603 -5.87 30.79 25.28
N TYR A 604 -6.27 30.43 24.06
CA TYR A 604 -5.62 29.40 23.27
C TYR A 604 -4.72 30.01 22.19
N ASN A 605 -3.46 29.57 22.17
CA ASN A 605 -2.55 29.74 21.04
C ASN A 605 -2.44 28.40 20.33
N PHE A 606 -2.45 28.41 19.00
CA PHE A 606 -2.39 27.18 18.20
C PHE A 606 -1.19 26.30 18.61
N ASP A 607 -1.48 25.04 18.94
CA ASP A 607 -0.49 24.01 19.22
C ASP A 607 -0.90 22.71 18.52
N LEU A 608 -0.05 22.23 17.61
CA LEU A 608 -0.37 21.07 16.79
C LEU A 608 -0.64 19.80 17.61
N ARG A 609 0.07 19.58 18.73
CA ARG A 609 -0.17 18.40 19.59
C ARG A 609 -1.51 18.51 20.29
N ARG A 610 -1.92 19.72 20.70
CA ARG A 610 -3.20 19.99 21.34
C ARG A 610 -4.37 19.77 20.39
N GLU A 611 -4.22 20.18 19.13
CA GLU A 611 -5.20 19.92 18.07
C GLU A 611 -5.41 18.43 17.84
N ILE A 612 -4.33 17.65 17.80
CA ILE A 612 -4.38 16.23 17.44
C ILE A 612 -4.55 15.35 18.67
N PHE A 613 -3.52 15.19 19.49
CA PHE A 613 -3.56 14.29 20.65
C PHE A 613 -4.54 14.78 21.72
N GLY A 614 -4.61 16.10 21.95
CA GLY A 614 -5.49 16.67 22.96
C GLY A 614 -6.97 16.44 22.65
N SER A 615 -7.40 16.66 21.41
CA SER A 615 -8.79 16.42 21.00
C SER A 615 -9.16 14.94 21.01
N ILE A 616 -8.23 14.06 20.63
CA ILE A 616 -8.40 12.61 20.72
C ILE A 616 -8.60 12.18 22.18
N GLU A 617 -7.76 12.68 23.09
CA GLU A 617 -7.84 12.33 24.51
C GLU A 617 -9.12 12.86 25.16
N TYR A 618 -9.52 14.09 24.86
CA TYR A 618 -10.78 14.66 25.33
C TYR A 618 -11.96 13.78 24.92
N ILE A 619 -12.05 13.39 23.64
CA ILE A 619 -13.14 12.55 23.14
C ILE A 619 -13.13 11.18 23.83
N ASN A 620 -11.96 10.52 23.91
CA ASN A 620 -11.84 9.19 24.50
C ASN A 620 -12.18 9.15 25.99
N THR A 621 -11.89 10.22 26.73
CA THR A 621 -12.07 10.25 28.19
C THR A 621 -13.40 10.84 28.65
N ARG A 622 -13.99 11.78 27.89
CA ARG A 622 -15.22 12.50 28.29
C ARG A 622 -16.47 12.09 27.53
N LEU A 623 -16.33 11.65 26.26
CA LEU A 623 -17.45 11.51 25.33
C LEU A 623 -17.68 10.08 24.85
N ALA A 624 -16.60 9.32 24.67
CA ALA A 624 -16.71 7.93 24.24
C ALA A 624 -17.35 7.06 25.34
N PRO A 625 -18.33 6.20 25.01
CA PRO A 625 -18.85 5.23 25.96
C PRO A 625 -17.80 4.15 26.25
N GLU A 626 -17.98 3.44 27.37
CA GLU A 626 -17.12 2.32 27.75
C GLU A 626 -16.99 1.30 26.60
N GLY A 627 -15.76 0.84 26.34
CA GLY A 627 -15.48 -0.14 25.28
C GLY A 627 -15.43 0.42 23.85
N LYS A 628 -15.78 1.70 23.63
CA LYS A 628 -15.53 2.40 22.36
C LYS A 628 -14.40 3.42 22.52
N ARG A 629 -13.66 3.63 21.43
CA ARG A 629 -12.63 4.66 21.32
C ARG A 629 -12.67 5.27 19.93
N LEU A 630 -12.17 6.48 19.82
CA LEU A 630 -11.94 7.18 18.57
C LEU A 630 -11.02 6.37 17.66
N LYS A 631 -11.34 6.33 16.37
CA LYS A 631 -10.57 5.60 15.35
C LYS A 631 -10.12 6.45 14.17
N VAL A 632 -10.76 7.59 13.95
CA VAL A 632 -10.54 8.43 12.77
C VAL A 632 -10.33 9.89 13.17
N PHE A 633 -9.39 10.56 12.51
CA PHE A 633 -9.15 11.98 12.57
C PHE A 633 -9.60 12.60 11.25
N LEU A 634 -10.56 13.53 11.27
CA LEU A 634 -11.10 14.18 10.09
C LEU A 634 -10.49 15.58 9.97
N TRP A 635 -9.77 15.84 8.88
CA TRP A 635 -9.10 17.13 8.67
C TRP A 635 -10.13 18.24 8.43
N SER A 636 -10.00 19.34 9.18
CA SER A 636 -10.83 20.54 9.07
C SER A 636 -10.34 21.50 7.98
N GLY A 637 -11.19 22.47 7.62
CA GLY A 637 -10.79 23.63 6.83
C GLY A 637 -10.35 23.30 5.40
N ASP A 638 -9.16 23.76 5.02
CA ASP A 638 -8.58 23.46 3.70
C ASP A 638 -8.12 22.01 3.54
N THR A 639 -8.21 21.19 4.59
CA THR A 639 -7.85 19.76 4.59
C THR A 639 -6.42 19.51 4.10
N ASN A 640 -5.53 20.48 4.29
CA ASN A 640 -4.16 20.43 3.78
C ASN A 640 -3.13 20.37 4.93
N PRO A 641 -3.10 19.28 5.71
CA PRO A 641 -2.14 19.10 6.79
C PRO A 641 -0.70 19.03 6.28
N SER A 642 0.25 19.40 7.15
CA SER A 642 1.67 19.16 6.91
C SER A 642 2.05 17.70 7.16
N GLU A 643 3.25 17.32 6.72
CA GLU A 643 3.85 16.02 7.08
C GLU A 643 3.92 15.81 8.61
N ARG A 644 4.23 16.86 9.38
CA ARG A 644 4.31 16.78 10.85
C ARG A 644 2.95 16.46 11.46
N ALA A 645 1.89 17.10 10.96
CA ALA A 645 0.52 16.85 11.41
C ALA A 645 0.07 15.41 11.09
N ILE A 646 0.31 14.94 9.86
CA ILE A 646 -0.06 13.56 9.49
C ILE A 646 0.73 12.54 10.33
N ARG A 647 2.03 12.75 10.53
CA ARG A 647 2.85 11.88 11.39
C ARG A 647 2.21 11.67 12.76
N MET A 648 1.72 12.74 13.41
CA MET A 648 1.07 12.64 14.72
C MET A 648 -0.18 11.75 14.71
N THR A 649 -0.96 11.73 13.62
CA THR A 649 -2.12 10.83 13.50
C THR A 649 -1.69 9.36 13.41
N TYR A 650 -0.58 9.08 12.72
CA TYR A 650 0.00 7.73 12.65
C TYR A 650 0.57 7.30 14.01
N GLU A 651 1.26 8.21 14.71
CA GLU A 651 1.75 7.98 16.08
C GLU A 651 0.60 7.72 17.06
N ALA A 652 -0.53 8.41 16.90
CA ALA A 652 -1.75 8.19 17.68
C ALA A 652 -2.48 6.87 17.35
N GLY A 653 -2.09 6.18 16.28
CA GLY A 653 -2.73 4.94 15.84
C GLY A 653 -4.15 5.13 15.29
N VAL A 654 -4.46 6.31 14.75
CA VAL A 654 -5.77 6.63 14.17
C VAL A 654 -5.65 6.86 12.66
N TYR A 655 -6.69 6.52 11.90
CA TYR A 655 -6.72 6.84 10.48
C TYR A 655 -6.97 8.33 10.31
N ASN A 656 -6.37 8.96 9.29
CA ASN A 656 -6.63 10.36 8.96
C ASN A 656 -7.34 10.44 7.60
N VAL A 657 -8.43 11.19 7.53
CA VAL A 657 -9.26 11.30 6.31
C VAL A 657 -9.72 12.75 6.12
N ASN A 658 -9.96 13.12 4.87
CA ASN A 658 -10.54 14.36 4.31
C ASN A 658 -9.57 14.98 3.30
N GLY A 659 -10.13 15.84 2.44
CA GLY A 659 -9.50 16.34 1.24
C GLY A 659 -9.98 15.60 -0.01
N GLY A 660 -9.25 15.77 -1.10
CA GLY A 660 -9.73 15.37 -2.43
C GLY A 660 -10.67 16.40 -3.04
N TYR A 661 -11.08 16.14 -4.27
CA TYR A 661 -11.86 17.09 -5.06
C TYR A 661 -12.80 16.37 -6.04
N THR A 662 -13.40 15.27 -5.60
CA THR A 662 -14.37 14.53 -6.40
C THR A 662 -15.78 15.11 -6.27
N TRP A 663 -16.29 15.74 -7.34
CA TRP A 663 -17.67 16.27 -7.38
C TRP A 663 -18.28 16.38 -8.79
N ILE A 664 -17.72 15.66 -9.78
CA ILE A 664 -18.22 15.60 -11.16
C ILE A 664 -19.75 15.47 -11.22
N ASN A 665 -20.40 16.24 -12.08
CA ASN A 665 -21.87 16.29 -12.18
C ASN A 665 -22.31 16.65 -13.61
N ARG A 666 -23.62 16.78 -13.85
CA ARG A 666 -24.16 17.01 -15.20
C ARG A 666 -23.84 18.40 -15.77
N GLU A 667 -23.69 19.41 -14.92
CA GLU A 667 -23.31 20.76 -15.35
C GLU A 667 -21.81 20.81 -15.68
N GLU A 668 -21.01 20.05 -14.94
CA GLU A 668 -19.55 19.99 -15.09
C GLU A 668 -19.05 18.53 -15.17
N PRO A 669 -19.25 17.84 -16.32
CA PRO A 669 -18.98 16.41 -16.48
C PRO A 669 -17.51 16.10 -16.78
N PHE A 670 -16.58 16.84 -16.17
CA PHE A 670 -15.15 16.76 -16.45
C PHE A 670 -14.38 15.85 -15.47
N TRP A 671 -13.51 15.01 -15.99
CA TRP A 671 -12.73 14.03 -15.24
C TRP A 671 -11.66 14.65 -14.33
N MET A 672 -11.32 15.94 -14.53
CA MET A 672 -10.50 16.69 -13.57
C MET A 672 -11.13 16.79 -12.18
N TYR A 673 -12.44 16.57 -12.07
CA TYR A 673 -13.18 16.51 -10.80
C TYR A 673 -13.27 15.09 -10.24
N ILE A 674 -12.29 14.24 -10.52
CA ILE A 674 -12.14 12.91 -9.93
C ILE A 674 -10.75 12.83 -9.31
N SER A 675 -10.65 13.09 -8.00
CA SER A 675 -9.39 13.06 -7.26
C SER A 675 -8.89 11.63 -7.00
N PRO A 676 -7.63 11.43 -6.60
CA PRO A 676 -7.12 10.10 -6.24
C PRO A 676 -7.64 9.63 -4.88
N MET A 677 -7.17 8.49 -4.38
CA MET A 677 -7.46 8.00 -3.03
C MET A 677 -6.76 8.80 -1.92
N GLY A 678 -5.75 9.62 -2.26
CA GLY A 678 -4.98 10.37 -1.27
C GLY A 678 -3.72 11.01 -1.83
N VAL A 679 -2.82 11.43 -0.96
CA VAL A 679 -1.52 12.04 -1.32
C VAL A 679 -0.43 11.66 -0.33
N ASN A 680 0.80 11.50 -0.83
CA ASN A 680 1.99 11.37 0.02
C ASN A 680 2.34 12.72 0.66
N LYS A 681 2.52 12.75 1.98
CA LYS A 681 3.19 13.84 2.71
C LYS A 681 4.43 13.26 3.36
N GLY A 682 5.57 13.41 2.69
CA GLY A 682 6.78 12.67 3.01
C GLY A 682 6.53 11.16 3.01
N GLU A 683 6.87 10.49 4.10
CA GLU A 683 6.67 9.03 4.24
C GLU A 683 5.26 8.62 4.66
N TYR A 684 4.37 9.57 4.97
CA TYR A 684 3.00 9.31 5.41
C TYR A 684 2.01 9.51 4.26
N PHE A 685 0.79 8.97 4.43
CA PHE A 685 -0.25 9.07 3.44
C PHE A 685 -1.50 9.75 4.03
N GLN A 686 -1.93 10.83 3.40
CA GLN A 686 -3.23 11.42 3.64
C GLN A 686 -4.27 10.67 2.83
N ILE A 687 -5.33 10.19 3.46
CA ILE A 687 -6.44 9.54 2.76
C ILE A 687 -7.51 10.60 2.44
N TYR A 688 -7.94 10.65 1.18
CA TYR A 688 -9.01 11.58 0.79
C TYR A 688 -10.39 10.98 1.04
N ALA A 689 -11.36 11.86 1.25
CA ALA A 689 -12.76 11.47 1.15
C ALA A 689 -13.03 11.00 -0.29
N PRO A 690 -13.75 9.88 -0.51
CA PRO A 690 -13.99 9.41 -1.88
C PRO A 690 -14.72 10.41 -2.79
N ILE A 691 -15.65 11.18 -2.20
CA ILE A 691 -16.50 12.20 -2.82
C ILE A 691 -16.64 13.35 -1.82
N LEU A 692 -16.65 14.59 -2.32
CA LEU A 692 -16.74 15.81 -1.50
C LEU A 692 -18.06 15.95 -0.75
N ASN A 693 -18.03 16.83 0.26
CA ASN A 693 -19.18 17.15 1.09
C ASN A 693 -20.21 18.06 0.39
N GLU A 694 -21.33 18.27 1.07
CA GLU A 694 -22.48 19.04 0.60
C GLU A 694 -22.18 20.52 0.34
N ASN A 695 -21.13 21.08 0.92
CA ASN A 695 -20.82 22.51 0.83
C ASN A 695 -20.62 22.96 -0.64
N ILE A 696 -19.92 22.16 -1.43
CA ILE A 696 -19.69 22.45 -2.86
C ILE A 696 -20.99 22.29 -3.65
N TYR A 697 -21.76 21.23 -3.38
CA TYR A 697 -23.03 21.00 -4.07
C TYR A 697 -24.06 22.09 -3.75
N THR A 698 -24.06 22.68 -2.56
CA THR A 698 -25.00 23.73 -2.16
C THR A 698 -24.56 25.15 -2.54
N LYS A 699 -23.44 25.29 -3.27
CA LYS A 699 -22.82 26.59 -3.62
C LYS A 699 -22.58 27.44 -2.37
N LEU A 700 -21.91 26.86 -1.37
CA LEU A 700 -21.70 27.49 -0.06
C LEU A 700 -23.01 27.91 0.61
N TRP A 701 -23.96 26.97 0.69
CA TRP A 701 -25.25 27.15 1.37
C TRP A 701 -26.20 28.21 0.76
N ILE A 702 -25.96 28.64 -0.48
CA ILE A 702 -26.91 29.45 -1.26
C ILE A 702 -28.12 28.59 -1.68
N ASP A 703 -27.89 27.33 -2.07
CA ASP A 703 -28.91 26.36 -2.43
C ASP A 703 -28.98 25.25 -1.38
N TYR A 704 -29.83 25.44 -0.37
CA TYR A 704 -30.03 24.49 0.74
C TYR A 704 -30.50 23.09 0.30
N TYR A 705 -31.08 22.93 -0.89
CA TYR A 705 -31.52 21.62 -1.41
C TYR A 705 -30.47 20.98 -2.33
N GLY A 706 -29.40 21.72 -2.66
CA GLY A 706 -28.47 21.39 -3.73
C GLY A 706 -27.72 20.08 -3.58
N PHE A 707 -27.62 19.52 -2.36
CA PHE A 707 -26.90 18.28 -2.11
C PHE A 707 -27.44 17.08 -2.89
N VAL A 708 -28.71 17.10 -3.33
CA VAL A 708 -29.26 16.04 -4.19
C VAL A 708 -28.46 15.81 -5.48
N ARG A 709 -27.69 16.81 -5.94
CA ARG A 709 -26.81 16.71 -7.11
C ARG A 709 -25.66 15.70 -6.93
N ILE A 710 -25.35 15.26 -5.71
CA ILE A 710 -24.38 14.18 -5.48
C ILE A 710 -24.77 12.87 -6.19
N ILE A 711 -26.06 12.67 -6.48
CA ILE A 711 -26.55 11.52 -7.25
C ILE A 711 -25.89 11.47 -8.64
N ASP A 712 -25.69 12.62 -9.30
CA ASP A 712 -24.98 12.66 -10.59
C ASP A 712 -23.54 12.17 -10.44
N THR A 713 -22.86 12.58 -9.37
CA THR A 713 -21.51 12.11 -9.05
C THR A 713 -21.47 10.60 -8.84
N PHE A 714 -22.47 10.04 -8.14
CA PHE A 714 -22.57 8.58 -7.96
C PHE A 714 -22.77 7.84 -9.29
N GLU A 715 -23.55 8.40 -10.22
CA GLU A 715 -23.76 7.83 -11.56
C GLU A 715 -22.49 7.88 -12.41
N PHE A 716 -21.83 9.04 -12.51
CA PHE A 716 -20.63 9.22 -13.33
C PHE A 716 -19.39 8.48 -12.82
N THR A 717 -19.33 8.21 -11.51
CA THR A 717 -18.26 7.39 -10.93
C THR A 717 -18.57 5.90 -10.90
N GLU A 718 -19.74 5.48 -11.40
CA GLU A 718 -20.10 4.06 -11.59
C GLU A 718 -19.93 3.60 -13.04
N LYS A 719 -20.19 4.46 -14.03
CA LYS A 719 -20.16 4.09 -15.45
C LYS A 719 -19.40 5.12 -16.28
N PRO A 720 -18.65 4.69 -17.33
CA PRO A 720 -18.45 3.30 -17.75
C PRO A 720 -17.44 2.54 -16.86
N TYR A 721 -16.74 3.24 -15.98
CA TYR A 721 -15.78 2.68 -15.03
C TYR A 721 -16.29 2.90 -13.61
N ARG A 722 -16.16 1.90 -12.75
CA ARG A 722 -16.40 2.10 -11.31
C ARG A 722 -15.15 2.73 -10.71
N LEU A 723 -15.16 4.05 -10.60
CA LEU A 723 -13.99 4.85 -10.20
C LEU A 723 -13.97 5.12 -8.69
N LYS A 724 -15.13 5.18 -8.04
CA LYS A 724 -15.24 5.52 -6.61
C LYS A 724 -16.25 4.63 -5.89
N PRO A 725 -16.09 4.38 -4.57
CA PRO A 725 -17.21 3.93 -3.74
C PRO A 725 -18.29 5.02 -3.63
N LEU A 726 -19.45 4.68 -3.08
CA LEU A 726 -20.45 5.67 -2.67
C LEU A 726 -19.97 6.31 -1.37
N ASN A 727 -20.06 7.63 -1.27
CA ASN A 727 -19.73 8.36 -0.05
C ASN A 727 -20.75 9.46 0.21
N ILE A 728 -21.45 9.40 1.35
CA ILE A 728 -22.31 10.47 1.84
C ILE A 728 -21.51 11.22 2.90
N TYR A 729 -20.88 12.31 2.49
CA TYR A 729 -20.09 13.19 3.35
C TYR A 729 -20.84 14.50 3.53
N TYR A 730 -21.08 14.91 4.77
CA TYR A 730 -21.75 16.16 5.10
C TYR A 730 -21.37 16.66 6.50
N HIS A 731 -21.83 17.84 6.89
CA HIS A 731 -21.60 18.41 8.22
C HIS A 731 -22.89 18.47 9.05
N MET A 732 -22.74 18.64 10.36
CA MET A 732 -23.88 18.68 11.30
C MET A 732 -24.92 19.77 10.96
N TYR A 733 -24.48 20.92 10.42
CA TYR A 733 -25.38 22.00 9.98
C TYR A 733 -26.35 21.61 8.87
N SER A 734 -26.18 20.46 8.21
CA SER A 734 -27.20 19.90 7.31
C SER A 734 -28.54 19.65 8.01
N GLY A 735 -28.55 19.51 9.34
CA GLY A 735 -29.77 19.41 10.14
C GLY A 735 -30.44 20.75 10.47
N GLN A 736 -29.85 21.88 10.11
CA GLN A 736 -30.35 23.21 10.50
C GLN A 736 -31.60 23.64 9.72
N LYS A 737 -31.61 23.43 8.40
CA LYS A 737 -32.71 23.83 7.52
C LYS A 737 -33.54 22.61 7.12
N ILE A 738 -34.85 22.78 6.99
CA ILE A 738 -35.71 21.67 6.54
C ILE A 738 -35.36 21.22 5.12
N ALA A 739 -35.01 22.16 4.23
CA ALA A 739 -34.62 21.84 2.86
C ALA A 739 -33.36 20.97 2.78
N SER A 740 -32.31 21.28 3.56
CA SER A 740 -31.08 20.48 3.58
C SER A 740 -31.31 19.11 4.20
N LEU A 741 -32.14 19.02 5.25
CA LEU A 741 -32.51 17.75 5.87
C LEU A 741 -33.28 16.83 4.89
N GLU A 742 -34.22 17.37 4.13
CA GLU A 742 -34.97 16.60 3.14
C GLU A 742 -34.11 16.21 1.92
N ALA A 743 -33.18 17.07 1.50
CA ALA A 743 -32.18 16.71 0.49
C ALA A 743 -31.33 15.52 0.97
N LEU A 744 -30.87 15.56 2.22
CA LEU A 744 -30.09 14.50 2.83
C LEU A 744 -30.86 13.18 2.88
N LYS A 745 -32.11 13.18 3.37
CA LYS A 745 -32.97 11.98 3.39
C LYS A 745 -33.12 11.36 1.99
N ARG A 746 -33.34 12.19 0.98
CA ARG A 746 -33.43 11.74 -0.43
C ARG A 746 -32.14 11.09 -0.92
N VAL A 747 -30.98 11.64 -0.58
CA VAL A 747 -29.68 11.04 -0.92
C VAL A 747 -29.53 9.68 -0.25
N TYR A 748 -29.84 9.56 1.06
CA TYR A 748 -29.78 8.26 1.75
C TYR A 748 -30.72 7.23 1.12
N GLU A 749 -31.96 7.60 0.84
CA GLU A 749 -32.96 6.71 0.25
C GLU A 749 -32.54 6.24 -1.15
N TRP A 750 -32.05 7.15 -1.99
CA TRP A 750 -31.54 6.79 -3.31
C TRP A 750 -30.33 5.85 -3.23
N THR A 751 -29.36 6.17 -2.35
CA THR A 751 -28.12 5.40 -2.22
C THR A 751 -28.37 3.99 -1.67
N LEU A 752 -29.25 3.85 -0.68
CA LEU A 752 -29.61 2.53 -0.12
C LEU A 752 -30.39 1.67 -1.13
N ALA A 753 -31.17 2.27 -2.02
CA ALA A 753 -31.86 1.56 -3.09
C ALA A 753 -30.90 0.91 -4.11
N GLN A 754 -29.62 1.31 -4.15
CA GLN A 754 -28.60 0.70 -5.02
C GLN A 754 -28.05 -0.64 -4.49
N ASN A 755 -28.56 -1.14 -3.36
CA ASN A 755 -28.07 -2.33 -2.65
C ASN A 755 -26.55 -2.28 -2.36
N PRO A 756 -26.04 -1.23 -1.69
CA PRO A 756 -24.61 -1.11 -1.41
C PRO A 756 -24.15 -2.10 -0.32
N ASN A 757 -22.84 -2.11 -0.06
CA ASN A 757 -22.22 -2.70 1.13
C ASN A 757 -21.73 -1.59 2.08
N PRO A 758 -22.50 -1.25 3.14
CA PRO A 758 -22.13 -0.19 4.07
C PRO A 758 -20.99 -0.58 5.01
N ILE A 759 -19.94 0.25 5.06
CA ILE A 759 -18.76 0.05 5.91
C ILE A 759 -18.41 1.32 6.69
N TYR A 760 -17.68 1.16 7.79
CA TYR A 760 -17.12 2.29 8.52
C TYR A 760 -16.00 2.98 7.73
N LEU A 761 -15.75 4.26 8.01
CA LEU A 761 -14.72 5.01 7.29
C LEU A 761 -13.32 4.45 7.59
N SER A 762 -13.08 3.96 8.82
CA SER A 762 -11.82 3.29 9.16
C SER A 762 -11.59 2.00 8.36
N GLU A 763 -12.65 1.28 8.00
CA GLU A 763 -12.55 0.08 7.15
C GLU A 763 -12.18 0.45 5.71
N TYR A 764 -12.70 1.55 5.18
CA TYR A 764 -12.26 2.11 3.89
C TYR A 764 -10.80 2.57 3.94
N ALA A 765 -10.42 3.33 4.97
CA ALA A 765 -9.05 3.82 5.15
C ALA A 765 -8.04 2.68 5.21
N GLN A 766 -8.35 1.59 5.95
CA GLN A 766 -7.52 0.39 5.98
C GLN A 766 -7.38 -0.27 4.59
N LYS A 767 -8.45 -0.32 3.80
CA LYS A 767 -8.40 -0.86 2.42
C LYS A 767 -7.53 -0.02 1.50
N VAL A 768 -7.56 1.32 1.63
CA VAL A 768 -6.70 2.22 0.87
C VAL A 768 -5.23 1.99 1.23
N LEU A 769 -4.90 1.83 2.51
CA LEU A 769 -3.53 1.54 2.93
C LEU A 769 -3.08 0.14 2.49
N GLU A 770 -3.95 -0.87 2.57
CA GLU A 770 -3.65 -2.22 2.07
C GLU A 770 -3.49 -2.25 0.54
N TYR A 771 -4.27 -1.47 -0.21
CA TYR A 771 -4.09 -1.32 -1.67
C TYR A 771 -2.65 -0.93 -2.04
N ARG A 772 -2.01 -0.10 -1.22
CA ARG A 772 -0.67 0.43 -1.45
C ARG A 772 0.44 -0.60 -1.16
N ASN A 773 0.25 -1.51 -0.20
CA ASN A 773 1.28 -2.46 0.23
C ASN A 773 1.03 -3.93 -0.14
N ILE A 774 -0.16 -4.24 -0.69
CA ILE A 774 -0.46 -5.58 -1.19
C ILE A 774 0.48 -5.95 -2.35
N ALA A 775 1.16 -7.09 -2.19
CA ALA A 775 2.19 -7.57 -3.10
C ALA A 775 1.58 -8.44 -4.20
N LEU A 776 1.83 -8.07 -5.46
CA LEU A 776 1.59 -8.92 -6.61
C LEU A 776 2.86 -9.68 -6.95
N LEU A 777 2.79 -11.00 -6.91
CA LEU A 777 3.92 -11.90 -7.01
C LEU A 777 3.79 -12.80 -8.23
N GLU A 778 4.92 -13.11 -8.82
CA GLU A 778 5.08 -14.17 -9.82
C GLU A 778 5.85 -15.33 -9.18
N ASP A 779 5.27 -16.52 -9.22
CA ASP A 779 5.93 -17.74 -8.77
C ASP A 779 7.01 -18.13 -9.78
N ILE A 780 8.27 -18.22 -9.35
CA ILE A 780 9.36 -18.51 -10.29
C ILE A 780 9.23 -19.90 -10.92
N ARG A 781 8.45 -20.82 -10.33
CA ARG A 781 8.40 -22.23 -10.75
C ARG A 781 7.51 -22.44 -11.96
N ASP A 782 6.36 -21.76 -11.98
CA ASP A 782 5.31 -21.93 -12.98
C ASP A 782 4.77 -20.60 -13.56
N ASN A 783 5.37 -19.47 -13.16
CA ASN A 783 4.96 -18.10 -13.50
C ASN A 783 3.52 -17.76 -13.10
N SER A 784 2.92 -18.49 -12.15
CA SER A 784 1.58 -18.18 -11.67
C SER A 784 1.56 -16.89 -10.86
N LEU A 785 0.47 -16.13 -11.00
CA LEU A 785 0.26 -14.89 -10.26
C LEU A 785 -0.36 -15.17 -8.90
N ILE A 786 0.25 -14.60 -7.88
CA ILE A 786 -0.16 -14.72 -6.49
C ILE A 786 -0.26 -13.31 -5.90
N LEU A 787 -1.31 -13.05 -5.15
CA LEU A 787 -1.47 -11.79 -4.43
C LEU A 787 -1.36 -12.05 -2.93
N ARG A 788 -0.55 -11.27 -2.21
CA ARG A 788 -0.39 -11.38 -0.75
C ARG A 788 -0.58 -10.03 -0.06
N GLY A 789 -1.38 -9.99 1.00
CA GLY A 789 -1.74 -8.79 1.75
C GLY A 789 -2.29 -9.08 3.15
N GLY A 790 -2.78 -8.04 3.84
CA GLY A 790 -3.30 -8.14 5.21
C GLY A 790 -4.67 -8.82 5.36
N GLY A 791 -5.36 -9.10 4.25
CA GLY A 791 -6.64 -9.83 4.23
C GLY A 791 -7.86 -8.94 4.49
N THR A 792 -7.72 -7.61 4.36
CA THR A 792 -8.83 -6.65 4.48
C THR A 792 -9.32 -6.13 3.12
N LEU A 793 -8.45 -6.10 2.11
CA LEU A 793 -8.81 -5.79 0.73
C LEU A 793 -9.19 -7.09 0.00
N ARG A 794 -10.50 -7.34 -0.11
CA ARG A 794 -11.06 -8.65 -0.49
C ARG A 794 -11.66 -8.71 -1.89
N THR A 795 -11.21 -7.82 -2.77
CA THR A 795 -11.69 -7.79 -4.16
C THR A 795 -10.52 -7.57 -5.10
N LEU A 796 -10.48 -8.37 -6.15
CA LEU A 796 -9.64 -8.14 -7.32
C LEU A 796 -10.49 -7.85 -8.54
N ARG A 797 -9.97 -7.07 -9.46
CA ARG A 797 -10.58 -6.75 -10.74
C ARG A 797 -9.68 -7.22 -11.87
N VAL A 798 -10.28 -7.78 -12.91
CA VAL A 798 -9.65 -7.98 -14.21
C VAL A 798 -10.52 -7.38 -15.31
N ASP A 799 -9.90 -6.79 -16.33
CA ASP A 799 -10.57 -5.90 -17.28
C ASP A 799 -11.06 -6.66 -18.52
N PHE A 800 -11.62 -7.84 -18.27
CA PHE A 800 -12.26 -8.69 -19.25
C PHE A 800 -13.25 -9.63 -18.56
N LEU A 801 -14.22 -10.12 -19.33
CA LEU A 801 -15.22 -11.08 -18.85
C LEU A 801 -14.62 -12.49 -18.85
N THR A 802 -14.59 -13.13 -17.67
CA THR A 802 -14.04 -14.49 -17.51
C THR A 802 -14.65 -15.23 -16.33
N HIS A 803 -14.68 -16.56 -16.38
CA HIS A 803 -15.06 -17.37 -15.22
C HIS A 803 -13.82 -17.68 -14.37
N ILE A 804 -14.03 -17.87 -13.07
CA ILE A 804 -12.97 -18.27 -12.13
C ILE A 804 -13.23 -19.70 -11.67
N ASP A 805 -12.21 -20.54 -11.75
CA ASP A 805 -12.22 -21.88 -11.15
C ASP A 805 -12.06 -21.74 -9.63
N THR A 806 -13.18 -21.71 -8.90
CA THR A 806 -13.17 -21.58 -7.45
C THR A 806 -12.56 -22.79 -6.74
N ASP A 807 -12.47 -23.96 -7.38
CA ASP A 807 -11.96 -25.18 -6.76
C ASP A 807 -10.43 -25.23 -6.80
N ARG A 808 -9.84 -24.83 -7.94
CA ARG A 808 -8.38 -24.74 -8.10
C ARG A 808 -7.80 -23.43 -7.56
N SER A 809 -8.62 -22.39 -7.40
CA SER A 809 -8.17 -21.11 -6.84
C SER A 809 -8.05 -21.15 -5.31
N LYS A 810 -7.04 -20.47 -4.77
CA LYS A 810 -6.85 -20.26 -3.33
C LYS A 810 -7.43 -18.90 -2.92
N GLY A 811 -8.24 -18.89 -1.86
CA GLY A 811 -8.83 -17.68 -1.28
C GLY A 811 -9.95 -17.02 -2.09
N VAL A 812 -10.31 -17.55 -3.27
CA VAL A 812 -11.47 -17.08 -4.06
C VAL A 812 -12.76 -17.70 -3.57
N VAL A 813 -13.79 -16.88 -3.38
CA VAL A 813 -15.14 -17.25 -2.90
C VAL A 813 -16.20 -17.13 -4.00
N GLY A 814 -15.97 -16.26 -4.99
CA GLY A 814 -16.85 -16.06 -6.13
C GLY A 814 -16.40 -14.89 -7.00
N TYR A 815 -17.26 -14.44 -7.90
CA TYR A 815 -17.05 -13.26 -8.73
C TYR A 815 -18.37 -12.69 -9.26
N ARG A 816 -18.31 -11.43 -9.74
CA ARG A 816 -19.38 -10.73 -10.43
C ARG A 816 -18.85 -9.95 -11.63
N HIS A 817 -19.60 -9.93 -12.72
CA HIS A 817 -19.31 -9.06 -13.86
C HIS A 817 -19.94 -7.68 -13.66
N ILE A 818 -19.13 -6.63 -13.82
CA ILE A 818 -19.55 -5.22 -13.68
C ILE A 818 -18.76 -4.43 -14.73
N ASN A 819 -19.44 -3.64 -15.57
CA ASN A 819 -18.81 -2.76 -16.56
C ASN A 819 -17.73 -3.44 -17.42
N ASN A 820 -18.05 -4.59 -18.04
CA ASN A 820 -17.11 -5.40 -18.85
C ASN A 820 -15.87 -5.92 -18.11
N SER A 821 -15.83 -5.81 -16.79
CA SER A 821 -14.77 -6.32 -15.93
C SER A 821 -15.30 -7.45 -15.03
N THR A 822 -14.41 -8.31 -14.57
CA THR A 822 -14.72 -9.38 -13.61
C THR A 822 -14.16 -9.00 -12.25
N TYR A 823 -15.04 -8.81 -11.27
CA TYR A 823 -14.71 -8.53 -9.87
C TYR A 823 -14.73 -9.84 -9.09
N ILE A 824 -13.56 -10.27 -8.64
CA ILE A 824 -13.30 -11.53 -7.96
C ILE A 824 -13.39 -11.30 -6.45
N ASN A 825 -14.27 -12.04 -5.79
CA ASN A 825 -14.55 -11.96 -4.36
C ASN A 825 -13.60 -12.89 -3.60
N LEU A 826 -12.92 -12.36 -2.57
CA LEU A 826 -11.89 -13.06 -1.82
C LEU A 826 -12.29 -13.29 -0.35
N ASP A 827 -11.67 -14.29 0.27
CA ASP A 827 -11.75 -14.52 1.71
C ASP A 827 -10.79 -13.61 2.50
N SER A 828 -10.63 -13.87 3.79
CA SER A 828 -9.75 -13.09 4.67
C SER A 828 -8.36 -13.70 4.86
N SER A 829 -7.93 -14.64 4.02
CA SER A 829 -6.66 -15.36 4.21
C SER A 829 -5.41 -14.53 3.92
N GLY A 830 -5.53 -13.48 3.11
CA GLY A 830 -4.39 -12.63 2.73
C GLY A 830 -3.42 -13.30 1.74
N GLU A 831 -3.73 -14.47 1.19
CA GLU A 831 -2.96 -15.09 0.11
C GLU A 831 -3.89 -15.71 -0.94
N TYR A 832 -3.83 -15.15 -2.14
CA TYR A 832 -4.76 -15.46 -3.22
C TYR A 832 -4.03 -15.98 -4.45
N ARG A 833 -4.48 -17.11 -4.97
CA ARG A 833 -4.04 -17.68 -6.25
C ARG A 833 -5.26 -17.84 -7.14
N ILE A 834 -5.26 -17.17 -8.29
CA ILE A 834 -6.41 -17.10 -9.18
C ILE A 834 -6.20 -18.04 -10.37
N VAL A 835 -7.18 -18.89 -10.64
CA VAL A 835 -7.22 -19.78 -11.80
C VAL A 835 -8.43 -19.43 -12.64
N PHE A 836 -8.21 -18.99 -13.88
CA PHE A 836 -9.27 -18.69 -14.82
C PHE A 836 -9.86 -19.96 -15.44
N SER A 837 -11.14 -19.92 -15.80
CA SER A 837 -11.88 -21.03 -16.40
C SER A 837 -12.74 -20.56 -17.57
N LYS A 838 -13.09 -21.51 -18.46
CA LYS A 838 -14.14 -21.33 -19.46
C LYS A 838 -15.51 -21.79 -18.98
N GLU A 839 -15.55 -22.55 -17.89
CA GLU A 839 -16.78 -23.10 -17.32
C GLU A 839 -17.16 -22.38 -16.04
N LYS A 840 -18.46 -22.40 -15.72
CA LYS A 840 -18.96 -21.84 -14.46
C LYS A 840 -18.54 -22.73 -13.28
N PRO A 841 -18.19 -22.14 -12.12
CA PRO A 841 -17.88 -22.91 -10.92
C PRO A 841 -19.14 -23.56 -10.32
N ARG A 842 -18.94 -24.62 -9.53
CA ARG A 842 -20.04 -25.30 -8.79
C ARG A 842 -20.66 -24.43 -7.70
N PHE A 843 -19.90 -23.46 -7.18
CA PHE A 843 -20.32 -22.50 -6.17
C PHE A 843 -19.73 -21.13 -6.50
N ASN A 844 -20.56 -20.10 -6.51
CA ASN A 844 -20.17 -18.73 -6.77
C ASN A 844 -20.94 -17.76 -5.86
N LEU A 845 -20.24 -17.10 -4.94
CA LEU A 845 -20.80 -15.92 -4.27
C LEU A 845 -20.82 -14.76 -5.28
N ILE A 846 -22.00 -14.43 -5.82
CA ILE A 846 -22.17 -13.32 -6.77
C ILE A 846 -22.05 -11.99 -6.03
N GLU A 847 -22.83 -11.82 -4.95
CA GLU A 847 -22.81 -10.58 -4.18
C GLU A 847 -23.20 -10.77 -2.71
N ALA A 848 -22.70 -9.90 -1.82
CA ALA A 848 -23.11 -9.81 -0.42
C ALA A 848 -22.87 -8.39 0.15
N ASN A 849 -23.70 -7.94 1.09
CA ASN A 849 -23.49 -6.71 1.88
C ASN A 849 -22.71 -6.96 3.19
N GLY A 850 -21.97 -8.06 3.24
CA GLY A 850 -21.17 -8.46 4.38
C GLY A 850 -19.85 -9.03 3.94
N ARG A 851 -18.87 -9.00 4.84
CA ARG A 851 -17.53 -9.54 4.61
C ARG A 851 -17.48 -11.04 4.82
N VAL A 852 -16.57 -11.70 4.10
CA VAL A 852 -16.25 -13.12 4.31
C VAL A 852 -15.36 -13.22 5.54
N LEU A 853 -15.81 -14.00 6.54
CA LEU A 853 -15.02 -14.31 7.75
C LEU A 853 -14.23 -15.60 7.59
N ASN A 854 -14.82 -16.58 6.90
CA ASN A 854 -14.21 -17.88 6.69
C ASN A 854 -14.79 -18.49 5.42
N PHE A 855 -13.93 -19.13 4.64
CA PHE A 855 -14.33 -19.93 3.50
C PHE A 855 -13.51 -21.22 3.47
N GLN A 856 -14.20 -22.35 3.60
CA GLN A 856 -13.58 -23.67 3.56
C GLN A 856 -14.14 -24.47 2.39
N LYS A 857 -13.24 -25.11 1.64
CA LYS A 857 -13.56 -25.93 0.49
C LYS A 857 -13.16 -27.37 0.82
N GLY A 858 -14.11 -28.30 0.70
CA GLY A 858 -13.87 -29.74 0.69
C GLY A 858 -14.11 -30.30 -0.71
N GLU A 859 -13.91 -31.61 -0.92
CA GLU A 859 -14.10 -32.23 -2.24
C GLU A 859 -15.50 -32.02 -2.83
N LYS A 860 -16.52 -31.99 -1.96
CA LYS A 860 -17.95 -31.93 -2.32
C LYS A 860 -18.76 -30.95 -1.46
N SER A 861 -18.08 -30.09 -0.72
CA SER A 861 -18.75 -29.15 0.17
C SER A 861 -18.04 -27.82 0.25
N TYR A 862 -18.81 -26.75 0.42
CA TYR A 862 -18.31 -25.43 0.75
C TYR A 862 -18.93 -24.95 2.06
N ILE A 863 -18.13 -24.34 2.92
CA ILE A 863 -18.58 -23.66 4.14
C ILE A 863 -18.19 -22.20 4.02
N LEU A 864 -19.17 -21.32 4.01
CA LEU A 864 -19.00 -19.87 3.93
C LEU A 864 -19.56 -19.21 5.19
N GLN A 865 -18.81 -18.32 5.82
CA GLN A 865 -19.29 -17.48 6.91
C GLN A 865 -19.23 -16.01 6.51
N LEU A 866 -20.37 -15.33 6.63
CA LEU A 866 -20.53 -13.92 6.31
C LEU A 866 -20.87 -13.11 7.56
N LYS A 867 -20.36 -11.87 7.63
CA LYS A 867 -20.71 -10.87 8.63
C LYS A 867 -20.93 -9.51 7.98
N ALA A 868 -22.11 -8.94 8.16
CA ALA A 868 -22.49 -7.62 7.66
C ALA A 868 -22.57 -6.60 8.82
N ASN A 869 -22.54 -5.31 8.47
CA ASN A 869 -22.81 -4.22 9.41
C ASN A 869 -24.33 -3.95 9.57
N VAL A 870 -25.10 -4.36 8.56
CA VAL A 870 -26.56 -4.25 8.45
C VAL A 870 -27.17 -5.66 8.32
N PRO A 871 -28.51 -5.85 8.36
CA PRO A 871 -29.10 -7.16 8.08
C PRO A 871 -28.56 -7.76 6.78
N LEU A 872 -28.12 -9.01 6.87
CA LEU A 872 -27.33 -9.65 5.82
C LEU A 872 -28.20 -9.96 4.59
N GLU A 873 -27.67 -9.63 3.41
CA GLU A 873 -28.21 -10.01 2.11
C GLU A 873 -27.07 -10.51 1.23
N PHE A 874 -27.33 -11.61 0.52
CA PHE A 874 -26.39 -12.16 -0.45
C PHE A 874 -27.10 -12.93 -1.55
N THR A 875 -26.39 -13.12 -2.66
CA THR A 875 -26.80 -13.94 -3.79
C THR A 875 -25.69 -14.93 -4.15
N ILE A 876 -26.05 -16.21 -4.23
CA ILE A 876 -25.16 -17.31 -4.58
C ILE A 876 -25.69 -17.99 -5.84
N GLU A 877 -24.84 -18.23 -6.82
CA GLU A 877 -25.08 -19.18 -7.91
C GLU A 877 -24.42 -20.51 -7.55
N SER A 878 -25.19 -21.60 -7.47
CA SER A 878 -24.65 -22.89 -7.10
C SER A 878 -25.40 -24.06 -7.72
N GLN A 879 -24.65 -25.11 -8.07
CA GLN A 879 -25.15 -26.42 -8.47
C GLN A 879 -25.37 -27.35 -7.26
N CYS A 880 -25.06 -26.86 -6.05
CA CYS A 880 -25.04 -27.62 -4.81
C CYS A 880 -26.29 -27.31 -3.96
N GLN A 881 -26.66 -28.24 -3.08
CA GLN A 881 -27.74 -28.00 -2.13
C GLN A 881 -27.25 -27.09 -0.99
N LEU A 882 -27.91 -25.93 -0.82
CA LEU A 882 -27.56 -24.95 0.20
C LEU A 882 -28.32 -25.18 1.51
N ARG A 883 -27.61 -25.05 2.63
CA ARG A 883 -28.14 -24.97 4.00
C ARG A 883 -27.65 -23.69 4.65
N PHE A 884 -28.49 -23.10 5.50
CA PHE A 884 -28.24 -21.79 6.10
C PHE A 884 -28.45 -21.86 7.61
N GLU A 885 -27.51 -21.30 8.35
CA GLU A 885 -27.57 -21.15 9.80
C GLU A 885 -27.23 -19.70 10.18
N PRO A 886 -28.15 -18.93 10.78
CA PRO A 886 -29.54 -19.29 11.10
C PRO A 886 -30.42 -19.45 9.85
N LYS A 887 -31.63 -20.02 10.01
CA LYS A 887 -32.59 -20.14 8.90
C LYS A 887 -33.07 -18.74 8.46
N PRO A 888 -32.94 -18.38 7.17
CA PRO A 888 -33.38 -17.08 6.67
C PRO A 888 -34.89 -16.96 6.57
N GLU A 889 -35.39 -15.73 6.74
CA GLU A 889 -36.81 -15.41 6.61
C GLU A 889 -37.26 -15.31 5.15
N ASN A 890 -36.39 -14.82 4.26
CA ASN A 890 -36.69 -14.67 2.84
C ASN A 890 -35.61 -15.35 1.99
N VAL A 891 -36.04 -16.34 1.20
CA VAL A 891 -35.20 -17.02 0.21
C VAL A 891 -35.95 -17.01 -1.12
N ASN A 892 -35.30 -16.49 -2.15
CA ASN A 892 -35.80 -16.55 -3.52
C ASN A 892 -34.82 -17.39 -4.35
N VAL A 893 -35.32 -18.47 -4.94
CA VAL A 893 -34.53 -19.36 -5.80
C VAL A 893 -35.07 -19.25 -7.23
N LYS A 894 -34.20 -18.84 -8.16
CA LYS A 894 -34.50 -18.81 -9.59
C LYS A 894 -33.38 -19.51 -10.35
N ALA A 895 -33.72 -20.65 -10.98
CA ALA A 895 -32.75 -21.56 -11.55
C ALA A 895 -31.68 -21.97 -10.51
N GLN A 896 -30.39 -21.72 -10.78
CA GLN A 896 -29.28 -22.02 -9.86
C GLN A 896 -28.90 -20.83 -8.96
N ILE A 897 -29.65 -19.72 -9.03
CA ILE A 897 -29.36 -18.51 -8.27
C ILE A 897 -30.29 -18.45 -7.06
N THR A 898 -29.69 -18.36 -5.87
CA THR A 898 -30.38 -18.21 -4.60
C THR A 898 -30.05 -16.86 -3.99
N THR A 899 -31.06 -16.00 -3.83
CA THR A 899 -30.96 -14.72 -3.11
C THR A 899 -31.56 -14.87 -1.72
N VAL A 900 -30.81 -14.47 -0.71
CA VAL A 900 -31.19 -14.60 0.70
C VAL A 900 -31.19 -13.22 1.34
N ARG A 901 -32.25 -12.92 2.11
CA ARG A 901 -32.38 -11.68 2.89
C ARG A 901 -32.77 -12.00 4.33
N TYR A 902 -31.94 -11.59 5.27
CA TYR A 902 -32.26 -11.63 6.69
C TYR A 902 -32.95 -10.33 7.13
N LYS A 903 -33.91 -10.42 8.06
CA LYS A 903 -34.55 -9.21 8.63
C LYS A 903 -33.71 -8.56 9.72
N GLY A 904 -33.07 -9.35 10.58
CA GLY A 904 -32.27 -8.85 11.71
C GLY A 904 -30.88 -9.46 11.83
N ASN A 905 -30.67 -10.69 11.34
CA ASN A 905 -29.38 -11.36 11.45
C ASN A 905 -28.33 -10.69 10.56
N LYS A 906 -27.20 -10.34 11.18
CA LYS A 906 -26.02 -9.76 10.51
C LYS A 906 -24.96 -10.80 10.17
N ASN A 907 -25.13 -12.05 10.60
CA ASN A 907 -24.19 -13.14 10.35
C ASN A 907 -24.93 -14.35 9.80
N ALA A 908 -24.28 -15.11 8.92
CA ALA A 908 -24.77 -16.41 8.48
C ALA A 908 -23.62 -17.35 8.16
N ARG A 909 -23.81 -18.64 8.47
CA ARG A 909 -23.05 -19.77 7.98
C ARG A 909 -23.86 -20.43 6.86
N ILE A 910 -23.21 -20.65 5.73
CA ILE A 910 -23.79 -21.29 4.55
C ILE A 910 -22.99 -22.55 4.28
N GLU A 911 -23.69 -23.68 4.17
CA GLU A 911 -23.10 -24.95 3.78
C GLU A 911 -23.69 -25.39 2.45
N ALA A 912 -22.83 -25.63 1.47
CA ALA A 912 -23.23 -26.09 0.15
C ALA A 912 -22.74 -27.53 -0.04
N TYR A 913 -23.64 -28.47 -0.36
CA TYR A 913 -23.32 -29.88 -0.57
C TYR A 913 -23.60 -30.28 -2.03
N CYS A 914 -22.55 -30.64 -2.77
CA CYS A 914 -22.63 -30.91 -4.20
C CYS A 914 -22.82 -32.40 -4.47
N LYS A 915 -23.80 -32.76 -5.30
CA LYS A 915 -23.98 -34.15 -5.78
C LYS A 915 -22.93 -34.45 -6.86
N LYS A 916 -22.64 -35.75 -7.05
CA LYS A 916 -21.70 -36.24 -8.07
C LYS A 916 -22.11 -35.84 -9.47
#